data_AF-A0A952H1U0-F1
#
_entry.id   AF-A0A952H1U0-F1
#
_cell.length_a   1.000
_cell.length_b   1.000
_cell.length_c   1.000
_cell.angle_alpha   90.00
_cell.angle_beta   90.00
_cell.angle_gamma   90.00
#
_symmetry.space_group_name_H-M   'P 1'
#
loop_
_entity.id
_entity.type
_entity.pdbx_description
1 polymer ?
#
loop_
_entity_poly.entity_id
_entity_poly.type
_entity_poly.pdbx_seq_one_letter_code
_entity_poly.pdbx_strand_id
1 'polypeptide(L)'
;MKLKLIACFLLHAAACTGVLACDTPASVCGHDMGGSFGLVRAGRPAAVVVEAGADPALQHLGRSFVADLARVSGQPAALLDHVAGAPREIVLIGELGRSPAIDGLLARGQLKAEGLKGQWEAFRQVVVDQPFKGVDRALVIVGSDRRGAVFGGYDLSARIGVSPWHWWADVPVARKADVFVTAGARDDQPQVKYRGIFINDEAPALSTWAQAKFGGTRAAFYEHVFELILRLRGNYLWPAMWQPRAFAADDPKAMVLADEMGVVMGTSHHEPMMRAHDEWTRFNGGAWDYAKNADKLREFWRGGVRRMAAKPGGGSYDSLVTIGMRGDGDEPMSEGTATALLEGIVADQRQILADVTGKPAAQTPQMWALYKEVQDYYDKGMKVPDDVLLLFCDDNWGQVRRLPERGARRPGGYGVYYHFDYVGGPRSYKWLNTNQIEKTWQQMNLVHEHGADALWIVNVGDIKPMEFPISFFLDMAWSPERMTPAALATYPRDWAAATFGPALADEIGDIVTRYSQYAARRKPELVDANSFRLGAASTDTLDGGEFGQRVAEWSALEARVATAKAALRADQLDAYFQLVEHPVLAMANLYRLYFAVAWNQRLAKAGDPRANVFADRAEAAFARDQAIADRYHAIAGGKWAGMMLQTHIGYTNWQQPDRNVMPGVQRVAGAAPDAAAVQQQLDRATPAPSRAITLEASKFSRAINGRGLTWSAIPNLGHGLGAVTALPQGRAATTLADGVRLEYDVDVERGGDMNLELSMLPTLDTRNAGGIRVAVGIDDRPAQELKLNLQPTAGPELTRAEKDWAQAVKDNQFSLGTRLADVKAGRHVIRVWRLDDNAVLQKLVLAPLPSAAVAPRGAANTGHYRNLLREVRPDITEADISAKLAAYWQSLFEGDGTHRVVYPAPATADGPASYVLDVGNADVRSEGMSYGMMIAVQMGRKAEFDALWNWAATHMRYTAGPRAGYFRWQCKPAGCDRDAVPASDGEAYFATALLMASSRWGNGQGLYDYNAQAQALLDTMLHKERMNGGIVDGVHSMFSPERGQVVFVPIGDAAGFTDPSYHLPAFYDLWARRAAKAEDRRRWAEIADISRAYFSAAAHPKTALTPDYAEFDGRPHRHEGHEDFRYDAFRTAVNWSVDQVWWDKNPAAAGLSRKLLGFFASHGAKPYPHLYRLDGTPLNDEPSSGLIASNAVAALLVDKALAERFVNDLWALEPPSGPWRYYNGLLQFMAMLHVTGRFRAW
;
A
#
# COMPACT_ATOMS: atom_id res chain seq x y z
N MET A 1 -29.39 40.74 -39.22
CA MET A 1 -30.13 39.79 -40.10
C MET A 1 -29.17 39.38 -41.22
N LYS A 2 -29.03 38.08 -41.50
CA LYS A 2 -27.97 37.45 -42.34
C LYS A 2 -26.56 37.38 -41.73
N LEU A 3 -26.36 36.59 -40.66
CA LEU A 3 -25.10 35.86 -40.37
C LEU A 3 -25.24 34.90 -39.16
N LYS A 4 -26.42 34.27 -39.01
CA LYS A 4 -26.72 33.31 -37.92
C LYS A 4 -27.35 31.99 -38.42
N LEU A 5 -27.22 31.67 -39.71
CA LEU A 5 -27.80 30.44 -40.30
C LEU A 5 -26.77 29.43 -40.84
N ILE A 6 -25.47 29.67 -40.70
CA ILE A 6 -24.42 28.76 -41.22
C ILE A 6 -23.68 28.02 -40.08
N ALA A 7 -23.81 28.45 -38.82
CA ALA A 7 -23.13 27.83 -37.68
C ALA A 7 -23.93 26.73 -36.95
N CYS A 8 -25.20 26.48 -37.31
CA CYS A 8 -26.02 25.41 -36.71
C CYS A 8 -26.14 24.15 -37.57
N PHE A 9 -25.48 24.07 -38.74
CA PHE A 9 -25.47 22.87 -39.58
C PHE A 9 -24.15 22.07 -39.54
N LEU A 10 -23.16 22.49 -38.76
CA LEU A 10 -21.85 21.83 -38.64
C LEU A 10 -21.55 21.24 -37.24
N LEU A 11 -22.55 21.14 -36.36
CA LEU A 11 -22.41 20.60 -34.99
C LEU A 11 -23.45 19.53 -34.63
N HIS A 12 -24.06 18.88 -35.64
CA HIS A 12 -25.00 17.75 -35.48
C HIS A 12 -24.65 16.53 -36.36
N ALA A 13 -23.39 16.38 -36.77
CA ALA A 13 -22.94 15.28 -37.65
C ALA A 13 -21.81 14.40 -37.08
N ALA A 14 -21.68 14.27 -35.75
CA ALA A 14 -20.70 13.36 -35.14
C ALA A 14 -21.25 12.60 -33.92
N ALA A 15 -22.56 12.35 -33.90
CA ALA A 15 -23.23 11.54 -32.89
C ALA A 15 -24.46 10.88 -33.49
N CYS A 16 -24.25 9.88 -34.36
CA CYS A 16 -25.29 8.94 -34.76
C CYS A 16 -24.64 7.61 -35.13
N THR A 17 -24.99 6.58 -34.35
CA THR A 17 -25.04 5.16 -34.74
C THR A 17 -23.75 4.50 -35.24
N GLY A 18 -23.42 3.33 -34.69
CA GLY A 18 -22.73 2.26 -35.43
C GLY A 18 -23.61 1.67 -36.55
N VAL A 19 -24.36 2.52 -37.27
CA VAL A 19 -24.70 2.24 -38.66
C VAL A 19 -23.37 2.31 -39.36
N LEU A 20 -22.92 1.18 -39.87
CA LEU A 20 -21.71 1.01 -40.65
C LEU A 20 -21.61 2.19 -41.63
N ALA A 21 -20.72 3.14 -41.32
CA ALA A 21 -20.46 4.26 -42.21
C ALA A 21 -19.75 3.67 -43.42
N CYS A 22 -20.55 3.33 -44.44
CA CYS A 22 -20.14 2.65 -45.66
C CYS A 22 -19.39 3.56 -46.65
N ASP A 23 -18.88 4.67 -46.15
CA ASP A 23 -18.24 5.77 -46.85
C ASP A 23 -16.72 5.81 -46.62
N THR A 24 -16.18 4.96 -45.75
CA THR A 24 -14.73 4.83 -45.49
C THR A 24 -14.13 3.62 -46.22
N PRO A 25 -12.84 3.67 -46.65
CA PRO A 25 -12.19 2.56 -47.35
C PRO A 25 -12.07 1.27 -46.53
N ALA A 26 -12.26 0.12 -47.18
CA ALA A 26 -12.16 -1.22 -46.57
C ALA A 26 -13.01 -1.41 -45.29
N SER A 27 -14.16 -0.74 -45.22
CA SER A 27 -15.11 -0.80 -44.11
C SER A 27 -16.14 -1.90 -44.32
N VAL A 28 -16.56 -2.51 -43.20
CA VAL A 28 -17.56 -3.57 -43.20
C VAL A 28 -18.96 -2.95 -43.34
N CYS A 29 -19.80 -3.51 -44.20
CA CYS A 29 -21.13 -3.00 -44.56
C CYS A 29 -22.18 -4.11 -44.61
N GLY A 30 -23.43 -3.79 -44.28
CA GLY A 30 -24.56 -4.73 -44.38
C GLY A 30 -25.21 -4.77 -45.77
N HIS A 31 -24.78 -3.92 -46.70
CA HIS A 31 -25.27 -3.84 -48.07
C HIS A 31 -24.14 -3.47 -49.04
N ASP A 32 -24.31 -3.77 -50.32
CA ASP A 32 -23.35 -3.45 -51.38
C ASP A 32 -23.43 -1.97 -51.77
N MET A 33 -22.28 -1.30 -51.86
CA MET A 33 -22.16 0.11 -52.28
C MET A 33 -21.86 0.24 -53.79
N GLY A 34 -22.00 -0.83 -54.56
CA GLY A 34 -21.74 -0.87 -56.01
C GLY A 34 -20.29 -1.17 -56.38
N GLY A 35 -19.37 -1.06 -55.42
CA GLY A 35 -17.94 -1.43 -55.55
C GLY A 35 -17.41 -2.29 -54.41
N SER A 36 -18.28 -2.77 -53.51
CA SER A 36 -17.85 -3.49 -52.30
C SER A 36 -17.62 -4.98 -52.56
N PHE A 37 -16.57 -5.55 -51.99
CA PHE A 37 -16.31 -6.99 -51.98
C PHE A 37 -17.35 -7.73 -51.14
N GLY A 38 -17.98 -8.79 -51.68
CA GLY A 38 -18.94 -9.61 -50.94
C GLY A 38 -18.24 -10.64 -50.05
N LEU A 39 -18.04 -10.32 -48.77
CA LEU A 39 -17.44 -11.25 -47.81
C LEU A 39 -18.43 -12.36 -47.39
N VAL A 40 -19.70 -12.00 -47.23
CA VAL A 40 -20.84 -12.91 -47.18
C VAL A 40 -21.94 -12.32 -48.06
N ARG A 41 -22.46 -13.10 -49.00
CA ARG A 41 -23.55 -12.66 -49.90
C ARG A 41 -24.67 -13.67 -49.89
N ALA A 42 -25.88 -13.25 -49.51
CA ALA A 42 -27.05 -14.12 -49.40
C ALA A 42 -26.76 -15.41 -48.61
N GLY A 43 -26.05 -15.28 -47.48
CA GLY A 43 -25.65 -16.36 -46.58
C GLY A 43 -24.48 -17.22 -47.07
N ARG A 44 -23.88 -16.91 -48.23
CA ARG A 44 -22.72 -17.63 -48.76
C ARG A 44 -21.42 -16.87 -48.45
N PRO A 45 -20.53 -17.42 -47.62
CA PRO A 45 -19.24 -16.78 -47.35
C PRO A 45 -18.29 -16.91 -48.55
N ALA A 46 -17.40 -15.92 -48.72
CA ALA A 46 -16.32 -15.97 -49.70
C ALA A 46 -15.31 -17.09 -49.36
N ALA A 47 -14.64 -17.61 -50.39
CA ALA A 47 -13.51 -18.53 -50.20
C ALA A 47 -12.27 -17.74 -49.74
N VAL A 48 -11.50 -18.33 -48.83
CA VAL A 48 -10.25 -17.77 -48.30
C VAL A 48 -9.09 -18.54 -48.92
N VAL A 49 -8.08 -17.83 -49.42
CA VAL A 49 -6.87 -18.38 -50.00
C VAL A 49 -5.69 -18.06 -49.09
N VAL A 50 -5.01 -19.10 -48.62
CA VAL A 50 -3.70 -19.01 -47.96
C VAL A 50 -2.77 -19.99 -48.67
N GLU A 51 -1.78 -19.48 -49.40
CA GLU A 51 -0.93 -20.33 -50.25
C GLU A 51 -0.25 -21.46 -49.46
N ALA A 52 -0.14 -22.66 -50.05
CA ALA A 52 0.41 -23.85 -49.36
C ALA A 52 1.80 -23.64 -48.74
N GLY A 53 2.62 -22.78 -49.35
CA GLY A 53 3.97 -22.44 -48.87
C GLY A 53 4.03 -21.28 -47.87
N ALA A 54 2.88 -20.74 -47.44
CA ALA A 54 2.82 -19.65 -46.46
C ALA A 54 3.32 -20.08 -45.07
N ASP A 55 3.73 -19.09 -44.27
CA ASP A 55 4.12 -19.31 -42.87
C ASP A 55 2.99 -20.01 -42.09
N PRO A 56 3.30 -20.95 -41.16
CA PRO A 56 2.30 -21.65 -40.37
C PRO A 56 1.29 -20.73 -39.67
N ALA A 57 1.68 -19.51 -39.27
CA ALA A 57 0.75 -18.57 -38.62
C ALA A 57 -0.42 -18.20 -39.53
N LEU A 58 -0.15 -18.04 -40.83
CA LEU A 58 -1.19 -17.73 -41.81
C LEU A 58 -2.09 -18.94 -42.05
N GLN A 59 -1.58 -20.16 -41.91
CA GLN A 59 -2.40 -21.37 -41.97
C GLN A 59 -3.33 -21.48 -40.76
N HIS A 60 -2.85 -21.16 -39.55
CA HIS A 60 -3.70 -21.04 -38.36
C HIS A 60 -4.75 -19.94 -38.51
N LEU A 61 -4.34 -18.75 -38.99
CA LEU A 61 -5.28 -17.66 -39.29
C LEU A 61 -6.33 -18.10 -40.32
N GLY A 62 -5.94 -18.72 -41.44
CA GLY A 62 -6.85 -19.14 -42.50
C GLY A 62 -7.94 -20.08 -42.00
N ARG A 63 -7.57 -21.08 -41.18
CA ARG A 63 -8.54 -21.98 -40.53
C ARG A 63 -9.48 -21.24 -39.58
N SER A 64 -8.93 -20.36 -38.74
CA SER A 64 -9.71 -19.57 -37.79
C SER A 64 -10.68 -18.59 -38.50
N PHE A 65 -10.20 -17.90 -39.54
CA PHE A 65 -10.98 -16.94 -40.31
C PHE A 65 -12.12 -17.60 -41.10
N VAL A 66 -11.89 -18.78 -41.69
CA VAL A 66 -12.95 -19.58 -42.31
C VAL A 66 -14.01 -20.02 -41.29
N ALA A 67 -13.60 -20.40 -40.08
CA ALA A 67 -14.53 -20.71 -39.00
C ALA A 67 -15.34 -19.47 -38.57
N ASP A 68 -14.72 -18.29 -38.54
CA ASP A 68 -15.39 -17.02 -38.24
C ASP A 68 -16.43 -16.63 -39.31
N LEU A 69 -16.09 -16.76 -40.59
CA LEU A 69 -17.04 -16.60 -41.68
C LEU A 69 -18.20 -17.59 -41.60
N ALA A 70 -17.93 -18.82 -41.16
CA ALA A 70 -18.97 -19.81 -40.94
C ALA A 70 -19.89 -19.47 -39.74
N ARG A 71 -19.34 -18.94 -38.65
CA ARG A 71 -20.12 -18.44 -37.50
C ARG A 71 -21.03 -17.29 -37.91
N VAL A 72 -20.52 -16.34 -38.70
CA VAL A 72 -21.27 -15.16 -39.16
C VAL A 72 -22.34 -15.53 -40.20
N SER A 73 -22.00 -16.33 -41.21
CA SER A 73 -22.93 -16.67 -42.30
C SER A 73 -23.92 -17.78 -41.95
N GLY A 74 -23.55 -18.66 -41.01
CA GLY A 74 -24.26 -19.92 -40.74
C GLY A 74 -24.02 -21.01 -41.79
N GLN A 75 -23.08 -20.82 -42.72
CA GLN A 75 -22.71 -21.78 -43.78
C GLN A 75 -21.19 -22.00 -43.82
N PRO A 76 -20.70 -23.18 -44.24
CA PRO A 76 -19.26 -23.42 -44.35
C PRO A 76 -18.58 -22.47 -45.35
N ALA A 77 -17.41 -21.92 -44.98
CA ALA A 77 -16.50 -21.24 -45.91
C ALA A 77 -15.38 -22.20 -46.35
N ALA A 78 -14.80 -21.97 -47.53
CA ALA A 78 -13.73 -22.80 -48.06
C ALA A 78 -12.35 -22.17 -47.78
N LEU A 79 -11.39 -22.98 -47.33
CA LEU A 79 -9.97 -22.63 -47.31
C LEU A 79 -9.27 -23.30 -48.49
N LEU A 80 -8.68 -22.49 -49.37
CA LEU A 80 -7.95 -22.93 -50.56
C LEU A 80 -6.46 -22.64 -50.38
N ASP A 81 -5.61 -23.47 -50.97
CA ASP A 81 -4.15 -23.37 -50.89
C ASP A 81 -3.49 -22.76 -52.13
N HIS A 82 -4.28 -22.35 -53.13
CA HIS A 82 -3.85 -21.67 -54.34
C HIS A 82 -4.98 -20.83 -54.97
N VAL A 83 -4.60 -19.91 -55.86
CA VAL A 83 -5.54 -19.00 -56.57
C VAL A 83 -6.11 -19.63 -57.85
N ALA A 84 -5.39 -20.55 -58.49
CA ALA A 84 -5.84 -21.13 -59.75
C ALA A 84 -7.17 -21.90 -59.57
N GLY A 85 -8.17 -21.62 -60.41
CA GLY A 85 -9.49 -22.25 -60.29
C GLY A 85 -10.33 -21.75 -59.11
N ALA A 86 -9.89 -20.73 -58.38
CA ALA A 86 -10.65 -20.16 -57.28
C ALA A 86 -11.94 -19.47 -57.77
N PRO A 87 -12.95 -19.27 -56.88
CA PRO A 87 -14.19 -18.57 -57.22
C PRO A 87 -13.99 -17.13 -57.69
N ARG A 88 -15.05 -16.54 -58.23
CA ARG A 88 -15.04 -15.15 -58.74
C ARG A 88 -14.74 -14.09 -57.68
N GLU A 89 -15.06 -14.34 -56.42
CA GLU A 89 -14.72 -13.48 -55.28
C GLU A 89 -13.97 -14.29 -54.23
N ILE A 90 -12.78 -13.83 -53.84
CA ILE A 90 -11.92 -14.51 -52.85
C ILE A 90 -11.32 -13.53 -51.83
N VAL A 91 -11.00 -14.03 -50.65
CA VAL A 91 -10.08 -13.35 -49.72
C VAL A 91 -8.70 -13.95 -49.92
N LEU A 92 -7.68 -13.14 -50.19
CA LEU A 92 -6.29 -13.59 -50.32
C LEU A 92 -5.47 -13.07 -49.14
N ILE A 93 -4.88 -13.97 -48.36
CA ILE A 93 -4.09 -13.62 -47.16
C ILE A 93 -2.63 -14.04 -47.40
N GLY A 94 -1.68 -13.13 -47.17
CA GLY A 94 -0.26 -13.43 -47.38
C GLY A 94 0.70 -12.48 -46.69
N GLU A 95 1.97 -12.89 -46.62
CA GLU A 95 3.09 -12.08 -46.13
C GLU A 95 3.84 -11.46 -47.32
N LEU A 96 4.20 -10.18 -47.19
CA LEU A 96 4.96 -9.45 -48.19
C LEU A 96 6.30 -10.13 -48.50
N GLY A 97 6.56 -10.42 -49.78
CA GLY A 97 7.79 -11.08 -50.22
C GLY A 97 7.84 -12.60 -49.99
N ARG A 98 6.74 -13.19 -49.49
CA ARG A 98 6.60 -14.65 -49.31
C ARG A 98 5.32 -15.23 -49.92
N SER A 99 4.57 -14.41 -50.67
CA SER A 99 3.33 -14.81 -51.33
C SER A 99 3.43 -14.54 -52.82
N PRO A 100 3.69 -15.56 -53.67
CA PRO A 100 3.79 -15.38 -55.11
C PRO A 100 2.57 -14.69 -55.74
N ALA A 101 1.36 -14.96 -55.24
CA ALA A 101 0.14 -14.30 -55.68
C ALA A 101 0.16 -12.79 -55.40
N ILE A 102 0.52 -12.38 -54.18
CA ILE A 102 0.59 -10.97 -53.77
C ILE A 102 1.77 -10.25 -54.43
N ASP A 103 2.94 -10.88 -54.49
CA ASP A 103 4.13 -10.32 -55.14
C ASP A 103 3.89 -10.12 -56.65
N GLY A 104 3.13 -11.01 -57.28
CA GLY A 104 2.67 -10.84 -58.65
C GLY A 104 1.75 -9.63 -58.84
N LEU A 105 0.86 -9.33 -57.89
CA LEU A 105 0.01 -8.14 -57.92
C LEU A 105 0.82 -6.85 -57.76
N LEU A 106 1.85 -6.87 -56.91
CA LEU A 106 2.80 -5.76 -56.74
C LEU A 106 3.60 -5.51 -58.01
N ALA A 107 4.13 -6.57 -58.64
CA ALA A 107 4.90 -6.46 -59.87
C ALA A 107 4.08 -5.89 -61.05
N ARG A 108 2.77 -6.14 -61.08
CA ARG A 108 1.84 -5.58 -62.09
C ARG A 108 1.32 -4.19 -61.75
N GLY A 109 1.64 -3.65 -60.56
CA GLY A 109 1.13 -2.37 -60.08
C GLY A 109 -0.36 -2.36 -59.71
N GLN A 110 -0.98 -3.54 -59.57
CA GLN A 110 -2.39 -3.68 -59.16
C GLN A 110 -2.56 -3.60 -57.64
N LEU A 111 -1.50 -3.93 -56.90
CA LEU A 111 -1.38 -3.70 -55.47
C LEU A 111 -0.20 -2.75 -55.26
N LYS A 112 -0.26 -1.96 -54.20
CA LYS A 112 0.90 -1.23 -53.69
C LYS A 112 1.19 -1.65 -52.26
N ALA A 113 2.45 -1.57 -51.84
CA ALA A 113 2.90 -1.93 -50.49
C ALA A 113 3.78 -0.85 -49.84
N GLU A 114 3.72 0.40 -50.32
CA GLU A 114 4.41 1.51 -49.64
C GLU A 114 3.87 1.63 -48.22
N GLY A 115 4.78 1.75 -47.25
CA GLY A 115 4.46 1.80 -45.84
C GLY A 115 4.45 0.44 -45.11
N LEU A 116 4.53 -0.70 -45.82
CA LEU A 116 4.63 -2.02 -45.16
C LEU A 116 6.07 -2.54 -45.04
N LYS A 117 6.89 -2.34 -46.08
CA LYS A 117 8.24 -2.94 -46.14
C LYS A 117 9.10 -2.48 -44.95
N GLY A 118 9.59 -3.44 -44.17
CA GLY A 118 10.47 -3.21 -43.03
C GLY A 118 9.76 -2.68 -41.76
N GLN A 119 8.43 -2.54 -41.79
CA GLN A 119 7.66 -2.23 -40.59
C GLN A 119 7.39 -3.48 -39.76
N TRP A 120 7.32 -3.31 -38.44
CA TRP A 120 6.98 -4.37 -37.50
C TRP A 120 5.47 -4.54 -37.43
N GLU A 121 4.98 -5.74 -37.78
CA GLU A 121 3.59 -6.18 -37.60
C GLU A 121 2.53 -5.28 -38.26
N ALA A 122 2.91 -4.53 -39.29
CA ALA A 122 2.00 -3.70 -40.07
C ALA A 122 1.17 -4.56 -41.03
N PHE A 123 -0.03 -4.11 -41.38
CA PHE A 123 -0.85 -4.77 -42.39
C PHE A 123 -1.60 -3.79 -43.28
N ARG A 124 -1.99 -4.28 -44.46
CA ARG A 124 -2.90 -3.61 -45.40
C ARG A 124 -4.04 -4.55 -45.75
N GLN A 125 -5.26 -4.03 -45.70
CA GLN A 125 -6.46 -4.66 -46.25
C GLN A 125 -6.94 -3.83 -47.44
N VAL A 126 -7.14 -4.45 -48.60
CA VAL A 126 -7.54 -3.72 -49.81
C VAL A 126 -8.35 -4.59 -50.75
N VAL A 127 -9.39 -4.01 -51.34
CA VAL A 127 -10.16 -4.65 -52.41
C VAL A 127 -9.45 -4.36 -53.75
N VAL A 128 -9.13 -5.43 -54.50
CA VAL A 128 -8.49 -5.36 -55.82
C VAL A 128 -9.43 -5.95 -56.86
N ASP A 129 -9.73 -5.17 -57.88
CA ASP A 129 -10.54 -5.60 -59.04
C ASP A 129 -9.69 -6.33 -60.07
N GLN A 130 -10.25 -7.40 -60.65
CA GLN A 130 -9.63 -8.25 -61.66
C GLN A 130 -8.16 -8.65 -61.31
N PRO A 131 -7.90 -9.16 -60.09
CA PRO A 131 -6.54 -9.44 -59.63
C PRO A 131 -5.88 -10.61 -60.38
N PHE A 132 -6.69 -11.59 -60.79
CA PHE A 132 -6.26 -12.81 -61.46
C PHE A 132 -7.28 -13.20 -62.53
N LYS A 133 -6.86 -14.00 -63.52
CA LYS A 133 -7.77 -14.52 -64.54
C LYS A 133 -8.87 -15.37 -63.91
N GLY A 134 -10.13 -15.00 -64.14
CA GLY A 134 -11.31 -15.71 -63.61
C GLY A 134 -11.77 -15.28 -62.22
N VAL A 135 -11.02 -14.37 -61.56
CA VAL A 135 -11.38 -13.74 -60.29
C VAL A 135 -11.80 -12.31 -60.58
N ASP A 136 -13.06 -11.97 -60.30
CA ASP A 136 -13.63 -10.64 -60.53
C ASP A 136 -13.09 -9.65 -59.49
N ARG A 137 -13.03 -10.05 -58.21
CA ARG A 137 -12.52 -9.23 -57.10
C ARG A 137 -11.83 -10.08 -56.03
N ALA A 138 -10.79 -9.53 -55.40
CA ALA A 138 -10.21 -10.11 -54.20
C ALA A 138 -10.09 -9.08 -53.07
N LEU A 139 -10.45 -9.48 -51.86
CA LEU A 139 -10.00 -8.77 -50.66
C LEU A 139 -8.61 -9.30 -50.29
N VAL A 140 -7.59 -8.48 -50.49
CA VAL A 140 -6.20 -8.82 -50.16
C VAL A 140 -5.88 -8.33 -48.75
N ILE A 141 -5.43 -9.24 -47.89
CA ILE A 141 -4.88 -8.96 -46.57
C ILE A 141 -3.40 -9.29 -46.61
N VAL A 142 -2.55 -8.26 -46.61
CA VAL A 142 -1.10 -8.42 -46.67
C VAL A 142 -0.44 -7.87 -45.41
N GLY A 143 0.38 -8.71 -44.77
CA GLY A 143 1.24 -8.30 -43.65
C GLY A 143 2.62 -7.87 -44.11
N SER A 144 3.25 -6.93 -43.39
CA SER A 144 4.69 -6.66 -43.52
C SER A 144 5.54 -7.85 -43.08
N ASP A 145 5.01 -8.63 -42.13
CA ASP A 145 5.51 -9.90 -41.64
C ASP A 145 4.32 -10.83 -41.33
N ARG A 146 4.63 -12.07 -40.91
CA ARG A 146 3.65 -13.10 -40.55
C ARG A 146 2.58 -12.62 -39.54
N ARG A 147 2.95 -11.83 -38.54
CA ARG A 147 2.03 -11.35 -37.49
C ARG A 147 1.17 -10.19 -37.98
N GLY A 148 1.72 -9.31 -38.81
CA GLY A 148 0.93 -8.28 -39.50
C GLY A 148 -0.25 -8.92 -40.26
N ALA A 149 0.00 -9.98 -41.03
CA ALA A 149 -1.06 -10.68 -41.75
C ALA A 149 -2.11 -11.29 -40.80
N VAL A 150 -1.66 -11.91 -39.68
CA VAL A 150 -2.53 -12.43 -38.62
C VAL A 150 -3.44 -11.33 -38.04
N PHE A 151 -2.87 -10.19 -37.67
CA PHE A 151 -3.65 -9.06 -37.12
C PHE A 151 -4.60 -8.46 -38.14
N GLY A 152 -4.21 -8.38 -39.41
CA GLY A 152 -5.09 -7.95 -40.49
C GLY A 152 -6.33 -8.85 -40.64
N GLY A 153 -6.17 -10.17 -40.49
CA GLY A 153 -7.30 -11.11 -40.52
C GLY A 153 -8.19 -11.05 -39.27
N TYR A 154 -7.60 -10.98 -38.08
CA TYR A 154 -8.38 -10.87 -36.84
C TYR A 154 -9.04 -9.50 -36.63
N ASP A 155 -8.45 -8.41 -37.12
CA ASP A 155 -9.10 -7.09 -37.18
C ASP A 155 -10.39 -7.16 -38.02
N LEU A 156 -10.35 -7.83 -39.18
CA LEU A 156 -11.53 -8.03 -40.00
C LEU A 156 -12.55 -8.94 -39.30
N SER A 157 -12.09 -10.00 -38.63
CA SER A 157 -12.94 -10.91 -37.83
C SER A 157 -13.73 -10.16 -36.76
N ALA A 158 -13.06 -9.26 -36.02
CA ALA A 158 -13.71 -8.41 -35.02
C ALA A 158 -14.74 -7.48 -35.65
N ARG A 159 -14.41 -6.81 -36.76
CA ARG A 159 -15.31 -5.88 -37.46
C ARG A 159 -16.53 -6.55 -38.09
N ILE A 160 -16.44 -7.82 -38.48
CA ILE A 160 -17.62 -8.59 -38.94
C ILE A 160 -18.49 -9.11 -37.79
N GLY A 161 -18.05 -8.97 -36.54
CA GLY A 161 -18.82 -9.26 -35.33
C GLY A 161 -18.38 -10.51 -34.56
N VAL A 162 -17.19 -11.05 -34.82
CA VAL A 162 -16.62 -12.13 -34.00
C VAL A 162 -15.73 -11.54 -32.92
N SER A 163 -16.24 -11.51 -31.69
CA SER A 163 -15.49 -10.99 -30.54
C SER A 163 -14.22 -11.82 -30.28
N PRO A 164 -13.09 -11.20 -29.86
CA PRO A 164 -11.95 -11.91 -29.30
C PRO A 164 -12.35 -12.87 -28.16
N TRP A 165 -13.42 -12.53 -27.44
CA TRP A 165 -13.96 -13.29 -26.32
C TRP A 165 -15.06 -14.30 -26.70
N HIS A 166 -15.26 -14.59 -28.00
CA HIS A 166 -16.32 -15.52 -28.44
C HIS A 166 -16.21 -16.89 -27.77
N TRP A 167 -14.99 -17.37 -27.51
CA TRP A 167 -14.75 -18.60 -26.78
C TRP A 167 -14.43 -18.36 -25.31
N TRP A 168 -13.61 -17.35 -24.97
CA TRP A 168 -13.17 -17.13 -23.59
C TRP A 168 -14.23 -16.53 -22.65
N ALA A 169 -15.29 -15.93 -23.19
CA ALA A 169 -16.42 -15.43 -22.41
C ALA A 169 -17.78 -15.66 -23.09
N ASP A 170 -17.87 -16.69 -23.94
CA ASP A 170 -19.10 -17.14 -24.60
C ASP A 170 -19.87 -16.05 -25.35
N VAL A 171 -19.17 -15.02 -25.85
CA VAL A 171 -19.79 -13.90 -26.56
C VAL A 171 -20.37 -14.41 -27.88
N PRO A 172 -21.71 -14.36 -28.09
CA PRO A 172 -22.32 -14.97 -29.26
C PRO A 172 -22.04 -14.15 -30.52
N VAL A 173 -21.87 -14.86 -31.64
CA VAL A 173 -21.71 -14.24 -32.97
C VAL A 173 -23.08 -14.06 -33.62
N ALA A 174 -23.44 -12.82 -33.94
CA ALA A 174 -24.67 -12.52 -34.64
C ALA A 174 -24.62 -13.03 -36.09
N ARG A 175 -25.62 -13.80 -36.51
CA ARG A 175 -25.74 -14.26 -37.89
C ARG A 175 -26.08 -13.12 -38.83
N LYS A 176 -25.40 -13.05 -39.98
CA LYS A 176 -25.58 -12.03 -41.01
C LYS A 176 -25.66 -12.69 -42.38
N ALA A 177 -26.75 -12.42 -43.10
CA ALA A 177 -26.92 -12.90 -44.47
C ALA A 177 -25.99 -12.17 -45.46
N ASP A 178 -25.71 -10.89 -45.18
CA ASP A 178 -24.93 -10.04 -46.07
C ASP A 178 -23.88 -9.26 -45.27
N VAL A 179 -22.64 -9.35 -45.74
CA VAL A 179 -21.46 -8.65 -45.20
C VAL A 179 -20.57 -8.28 -46.38
N PHE A 180 -20.36 -6.98 -46.57
CA PHE A 180 -19.55 -6.42 -47.64
C PHE A 180 -18.35 -5.65 -47.09
N VAL A 181 -17.29 -5.53 -47.87
CA VAL A 181 -16.12 -4.68 -47.56
C VAL A 181 -15.99 -3.63 -48.65
N THR A 182 -16.06 -2.34 -48.31
CA THR A 182 -15.99 -1.24 -49.28
C THR A 182 -14.65 -1.18 -50.00
N ALA A 183 -14.62 -0.58 -51.19
CA ALA A 183 -13.40 -0.40 -51.97
C ALA A 183 -12.38 0.51 -51.26
N GLY A 184 -11.11 0.43 -51.69
CA GLY A 184 -9.99 1.19 -51.13
C GLY A 184 -9.17 0.38 -50.12
N ALA A 185 -8.18 1.03 -49.49
CA ALA A 185 -7.19 0.40 -48.62
C ALA A 185 -7.24 0.93 -47.18
N ARG A 186 -7.00 0.04 -46.23
CA ARG A 186 -6.82 0.34 -44.80
C ARG A 186 -5.48 -0.24 -44.33
N ASP A 187 -4.68 0.60 -43.71
CA ASP A 187 -3.40 0.24 -43.10
C ASP A 187 -3.47 0.44 -41.58
N ASP A 188 -2.80 -0.41 -40.82
CA ASP A 188 -2.58 -0.21 -39.38
C ASP A 188 -1.31 -0.95 -38.93
N GLN A 189 -0.75 -0.53 -37.79
CA GLN A 189 0.45 -1.13 -37.19
C GLN A 189 0.51 -0.81 -35.69
N PRO A 190 1.18 -1.64 -34.86
CA PRO A 190 1.32 -1.36 -33.45
C PRO A 190 2.34 -0.24 -33.16
N GLN A 191 2.10 0.49 -32.08
CA GLN A 191 3.06 1.47 -31.53
C GLN A 191 3.94 0.88 -30.42
N VAL A 192 3.43 -0.08 -29.64
CA VAL A 192 4.23 -0.85 -28.67
C VAL A 192 4.70 -2.16 -29.30
N LYS A 193 6.00 -2.48 -29.25
CA LYS A 193 6.58 -3.61 -30.00
C LYS A 193 6.17 -4.99 -29.47
N TYR A 194 6.29 -5.23 -28.16
CA TYR A 194 5.84 -6.45 -27.49
C TYR A 194 4.66 -6.12 -26.57
N ARG A 195 3.55 -6.85 -26.71
CA ARG A 195 2.27 -6.56 -26.05
C ARG A 195 1.69 -7.87 -25.55
N GLY A 196 1.53 -8.02 -24.24
CA GLY A 196 1.24 -9.34 -23.70
C GLY A 196 0.59 -9.38 -22.34
N ILE A 197 0.34 -10.60 -21.92
CA ILE A 197 -0.17 -10.95 -20.59
C ILE A 197 0.79 -11.89 -19.88
N PHE A 198 0.74 -11.90 -18.56
CA PHE A 198 1.36 -12.89 -17.70
C PHE A 198 0.26 -13.66 -16.97
N ILE A 199 0.20 -14.97 -17.23
CA ILE A 199 -0.64 -15.89 -16.45
C ILE A 199 0.13 -16.23 -15.18
N ASN A 200 -0.35 -15.72 -14.05
CA ASN A 200 0.27 -15.90 -12.74
C ASN A 200 -0.83 -16.13 -11.69
N ASP A 201 -0.43 -16.43 -10.46
CA ASP A 201 -1.35 -16.56 -9.33
C ASP A 201 -2.45 -17.62 -9.61
N GLU A 202 -2.15 -18.55 -10.53
CA GLU A 202 -3.14 -19.33 -11.30
C GLU A 202 -3.80 -20.45 -10.50
N ALA A 203 -3.46 -20.59 -9.22
CA ALA A 203 -3.95 -21.63 -8.33
C ALA A 203 -4.77 -21.01 -7.18
N PRO A 204 -5.98 -21.55 -6.91
CA PRO A 204 -6.53 -22.80 -7.46
C PRO A 204 -7.30 -22.68 -8.79
N ALA A 205 -7.73 -21.49 -9.21
CA ALA A 205 -8.79 -21.34 -10.21
C ALA A 205 -8.43 -21.87 -11.62
N LEU A 206 -7.57 -21.15 -12.37
CA LEU A 206 -7.17 -21.55 -13.73
C LEU A 206 -6.52 -22.92 -13.73
N SER A 207 -5.71 -23.22 -12.72
CA SER A 207 -5.05 -24.51 -12.51
C SER A 207 -6.03 -25.68 -12.53
N THR A 208 -7.05 -25.62 -11.67
CA THR A 208 -8.05 -26.68 -11.57
C THR A 208 -8.89 -26.78 -12.84
N TRP A 209 -9.25 -25.64 -13.42
CA TRP A 209 -10.02 -25.61 -14.67
C TRP A 209 -9.23 -26.21 -15.85
N ALA A 210 -7.97 -25.79 -16.04
CA ALA A 210 -7.10 -26.29 -17.10
C ALA A 210 -6.81 -27.79 -16.92
N GLN A 211 -6.62 -28.25 -15.67
CA GLN A 211 -6.49 -29.67 -15.37
C GLN A 211 -7.73 -30.46 -15.81
N ALA A 212 -8.93 -29.97 -15.49
CA ALA A 212 -10.18 -30.65 -15.82
C ALA A 212 -10.50 -30.65 -17.32
N LYS A 213 -10.17 -29.56 -18.05
CA LYS A 213 -10.55 -29.39 -19.46
C LYS A 213 -9.50 -29.87 -20.46
N PHE A 214 -8.22 -29.76 -20.13
CA PHE A 214 -7.10 -29.99 -21.05
C PHE A 214 -6.04 -30.96 -20.52
N GLY A 215 -6.21 -31.47 -19.28
CA GLY A 215 -5.18 -32.28 -18.62
C GLY A 215 -3.99 -31.45 -18.13
N GLY A 216 -4.19 -30.14 -17.93
CA GLY A 216 -3.20 -29.19 -17.43
C GLY A 216 -2.91 -28.06 -18.43
N THR A 217 -1.96 -27.19 -18.09
CA THR A 217 -1.48 -26.09 -18.94
C THR A 217 -0.54 -26.61 -20.03
N ARG A 218 -1.09 -27.33 -21.01
CA ARG A 218 -0.38 -27.97 -22.15
C ARG A 218 -0.71 -27.28 -23.48
N ALA A 219 -0.20 -27.79 -24.61
CA ALA A 219 -0.39 -27.14 -25.92
C ALA A 219 -1.88 -26.90 -26.27
N ALA A 220 -2.78 -27.83 -25.94
CA ALA A 220 -4.22 -27.67 -26.21
C ALA A 220 -4.87 -26.53 -25.41
N PHE A 221 -4.43 -26.30 -24.17
CA PHE A 221 -4.85 -25.12 -23.40
C PHE A 221 -4.26 -23.84 -24.01
N TYR A 222 -2.96 -23.88 -24.31
CA TYR A 222 -2.27 -22.71 -24.82
C TYR A 222 -2.69 -22.30 -26.24
N GLU A 223 -3.20 -23.21 -27.08
CA GLU A 223 -3.82 -22.86 -28.37
C GLU A 223 -4.90 -21.78 -28.21
N HIS A 224 -5.78 -21.95 -27.21
CA HIS A 224 -6.82 -20.98 -26.89
C HIS A 224 -6.25 -19.67 -26.33
N VAL A 225 -5.18 -19.72 -25.54
CA VAL A 225 -4.50 -18.52 -25.01
C VAL A 225 -3.82 -17.74 -26.14
N PHE A 226 -3.12 -18.42 -27.04
CA PHE A 226 -2.43 -17.81 -28.18
C PHE A 226 -3.44 -17.17 -29.13
N GLU A 227 -4.54 -17.85 -29.45
CA GLU A 227 -5.61 -17.27 -30.26
C GLU A 227 -6.19 -16.01 -29.63
N LEU A 228 -6.45 -16.02 -28.31
CA LEU A 228 -6.95 -14.85 -27.58
C LEU A 228 -6.00 -13.65 -27.70
N ILE A 229 -4.71 -13.86 -27.41
CA ILE A 229 -3.69 -12.81 -27.48
C ILE A 229 -3.64 -12.22 -28.89
N LEU A 230 -3.61 -13.07 -29.92
CA LEU A 230 -3.55 -12.62 -31.32
C LEU A 230 -4.83 -11.88 -31.75
N ARG A 231 -6.01 -12.34 -31.32
CA ARG A 231 -7.29 -11.65 -31.57
C ARG A 231 -7.39 -10.29 -30.89
N LEU A 232 -6.74 -10.13 -29.74
CA LEU A 232 -6.59 -8.85 -29.03
C LEU A 232 -5.40 -8.02 -29.56
N ARG A 233 -4.76 -8.45 -30.65
CA ARG A 233 -3.59 -7.82 -31.27
C ARG A 233 -2.35 -7.72 -30.36
N GLY A 234 -2.30 -8.57 -29.33
CA GLY A 234 -1.09 -8.88 -28.58
C GLY A 234 -0.19 -9.85 -29.34
N ASN A 235 1.04 -10.01 -28.89
CA ASN A 235 2.03 -10.92 -29.47
C ASN A 235 2.94 -11.59 -28.44
N TYR A 236 2.80 -11.33 -27.14
CA TYR A 236 3.75 -11.75 -26.11
C TYR A 236 3.06 -12.47 -24.94
N LEU A 237 3.71 -13.50 -24.38
CA LEU A 237 3.20 -14.25 -23.24
C LEU A 237 4.32 -14.61 -22.25
N TRP A 238 4.04 -14.38 -20.97
CA TRP A 238 4.64 -15.15 -19.88
C TRP A 238 3.66 -16.26 -19.45
N PRO A 239 4.03 -17.54 -19.57
CA PRO A 239 3.14 -18.66 -19.30
C PRO A 239 2.96 -18.89 -17.79
N ALA A 240 1.95 -19.70 -17.43
CA ALA A 240 1.76 -20.18 -16.06
C ALA A 240 3.00 -20.91 -15.56
N MET A 241 3.44 -20.59 -14.35
CA MET A 241 4.76 -21.00 -13.84
C MET A 241 4.80 -21.40 -12.37
N TRP A 242 3.70 -21.25 -11.60
CA TRP A 242 3.68 -21.72 -10.22
C TRP A 242 3.89 -23.22 -10.19
N GLN A 243 4.76 -23.68 -9.30
CA GLN A 243 5.09 -25.10 -9.20
C GLN A 243 3.82 -25.96 -9.05
N PRO A 244 3.75 -27.11 -9.73
CA PRO A 244 4.81 -27.74 -10.51
C PRO A 244 4.71 -27.45 -12.02
N ARG A 245 4.38 -26.23 -12.48
CA ARG A 245 4.23 -25.92 -13.91
C ARG A 245 5.55 -25.48 -14.55
N ALA A 246 5.78 -25.93 -15.78
CA ALA A 246 6.90 -25.50 -16.61
C ALA A 246 6.54 -25.63 -18.10
N PHE A 247 6.12 -24.52 -18.72
CA PHE A 247 5.60 -24.45 -20.10
C PHE A 247 6.27 -25.40 -21.11
N ALA A 248 7.58 -25.25 -21.31
CA ALA A 248 8.31 -26.01 -22.32
C ALA A 248 8.66 -27.45 -21.91
N ALA A 249 8.58 -27.77 -20.61
CA ALA A 249 8.89 -29.09 -20.07
C ALA A 249 7.63 -29.96 -19.87
N ASP A 250 6.47 -29.35 -19.60
CA ASP A 250 5.19 -30.04 -19.45
C ASP A 250 4.67 -30.58 -20.78
N ASP A 251 4.89 -29.82 -21.86
CA ASP A 251 4.57 -30.23 -23.23
C ASP A 251 5.48 -29.52 -24.24
N PRO A 252 6.50 -30.19 -24.81
CA PRO A 252 7.39 -29.61 -25.81
C PRO A 252 6.68 -29.06 -27.05
N LYS A 253 5.46 -29.53 -27.35
CA LYS A 253 4.66 -29.01 -28.47
C LYS A 253 4.13 -27.61 -28.21
N ALA A 254 4.02 -27.18 -26.94
CA ALA A 254 3.53 -25.85 -26.61
C ALA A 254 4.46 -24.75 -27.16
N MET A 255 5.79 -24.94 -27.07
CA MET A 255 6.78 -24.02 -27.64
C MET A 255 6.72 -23.98 -29.17
N VAL A 256 6.54 -25.15 -29.80
CA VAL A 256 6.39 -25.25 -31.26
C VAL A 256 5.12 -24.53 -31.70
N LEU A 257 4.00 -24.78 -31.02
CA LEU A 257 2.72 -24.17 -31.33
C LEU A 257 2.73 -22.66 -31.14
N ALA A 258 3.39 -22.15 -30.09
CA ALA A 258 3.55 -20.71 -29.87
C ALA A 258 4.24 -20.06 -31.08
N ASP A 259 5.36 -20.63 -31.52
CA ASP A 259 6.06 -20.17 -32.71
C ASP A 259 5.23 -20.37 -33.97
N GLU A 260 4.51 -21.47 -34.16
CA GLU A 260 3.65 -21.71 -35.34
C GLU A 260 2.50 -20.70 -35.43
N MET A 261 1.87 -20.34 -34.33
CA MET A 261 0.81 -19.32 -34.28
C MET A 261 1.35 -17.89 -34.33
N GLY A 262 2.63 -17.71 -33.99
CA GLY A 262 3.34 -16.43 -34.05
C GLY A 262 3.40 -15.68 -32.72
N VAL A 263 3.17 -16.32 -31.58
CA VAL A 263 3.32 -15.71 -30.25
C VAL A 263 4.78 -15.76 -29.81
N VAL A 264 5.31 -14.60 -29.41
CA VAL A 264 6.65 -14.46 -28.84
C VAL A 264 6.61 -14.92 -27.39
N MET A 265 7.48 -15.87 -27.04
CA MET A 265 7.53 -16.40 -25.68
C MET A 265 8.55 -15.65 -24.81
N GLY A 266 8.19 -15.43 -23.55
CA GLY A 266 9.09 -14.97 -22.50
C GLY A 266 8.89 -15.75 -21.22
N THR A 267 9.62 -15.36 -20.18
CA THR A 267 9.53 -15.88 -18.82
C THR A 267 9.54 -14.73 -17.83
N SER A 268 9.00 -14.91 -16.62
CA SER A 268 8.95 -13.84 -15.63
C SER A 268 10.37 -13.38 -15.24
N HIS A 269 10.45 -12.25 -14.54
CA HIS A 269 11.70 -11.58 -14.21
C HIS A 269 12.69 -12.40 -13.36
N HIS A 270 12.26 -13.49 -12.73
CA HIS A 270 13.12 -14.37 -11.93
C HIS A 270 13.35 -15.75 -12.58
N GLU A 271 12.97 -15.91 -13.84
CA GLU A 271 13.06 -17.15 -14.63
C GLU A 271 14.01 -16.98 -15.82
N PRO A 272 15.32 -16.81 -15.59
CA PRO A 272 16.24 -16.40 -16.65
C PRO A 272 16.49 -17.51 -17.67
N MET A 273 16.89 -17.11 -18.88
CA MET A 273 17.44 -17.99 -19.91
C MET A 273 16.47 -19.06 -20.43
N MET A 274 15.19 -18.69 -20.57
CA MET A 274 14.10 -19.54 -21.10
C MET A 274 13.85 -20.80 -20.25
N ARG A 275 14.04 -20.69 -18.94
CA ARG A 275 13.85 -21.75 -17.96
C ARG A 275 12.76 -21.35 -16.97
N ALA A 276 11.70 -22.15 -16.90
CA ALA A 276 10.67 -21.95 -15.88
C ALA A 276 11.21 -22.33 -14.48
N HIS A 277 10.67 -21.70 -13.44
CA HIS A 277 11.13 -21.89 -12.06
C HIS A 277 11.17 -23.36 -11.64
N ASP A 278 10.09 -24.11 -11.90
CA ASP A 278 9.97 -25.53 -11.53
C ASP A 278 11.01 -26.43 -12.23
N GLU A 279 11.56 -26.02 -13.39
CA GLU A 279 12.59 -26.81 -14.09
C GLU A 279 13.86 -26.96 -13.26
N TRP A 280 14.16 -26.03 -12.35
CA TRP A 280 15.34 -26.13 -11.48
C TRP A 280 15.23 -27.32 -10.52
N THR A 281 14.05 -27.52 -9.93
CA THR A 281 13.74 -28.68 -9.10
C THR A 281 13.81 -29.98 -9.92
N ARG A 282 13.21 -30.00 -11.12
CA ARG A 282 13.26 -31.17 -12.02
C ARG A 282 14.68 -31.53 -12.48
N PHE A 283 15.55 -30.53 -12.59
CA PHE A 283 16.95 -30.70 -12.97
C PHE A 283 17.84 -31.17 -11.80
N ASN A 284 17.31 -31.27 -10.58
CA ASN A 284 18.10 -31.55 -9.37
C ASN A 284 19.27 -30.55 -9.22
N GLY A 285 18.96 -29.27 -9.42
CA GLY A 285 19.96 -28.20 -9.55
C GLY A 285 20.75 -27.91 -8.28
N GLY A 286 20.18 -28.17 -7.10
CA GLY A 286 20.76 -27.81 -5.80
C GLY A 286 20.45 -26.37 -5.41
N ALA A 287 21.36 -25.69 -4.70
CA ALA A 287 21.12 -24.32 -4.25
C ALA A 287 21.04 -23.34 -5.44
N TRP A 288 20.00 -22.50 -5.46
CA TRP A 288 19.85 -21.38 -6.39
C TRP A 288 20.71 -20.18 -5.93
N ASP A 289 22.03 -20.36 -5.96
CA ASP A 289 23.02 -19.39 -5.48
C ASP A 289 24.22 -19.39 -6.44
N TYR A 290 24.40 -18.29 -7.19
CA TYR A 290 25.47 -18.20 -8.19
C TYR A 290 26.86 -18.25 -7.57
N ALA A 291 27.04 -17.71 -6.37
CA ALA A 291 28.34 -17.70 -5.71
C ALA A 291 28.78 -19.12 -5.29
N LYS A 292 27.83 -20.03 -5.08
CA LYS A 292 28.10 -21.40 -4.61
C LYS A 292 27.88 -22.49 -5.67
N ASN A 293 27.11 -22.21 -6.73
CA ASN A 293 26.63 -23.22 -7.66
C ASN A 293 26.64 -22.75 -9.14
N ALA A 294 27.55 -21.85 -9.49
CA ALA A 294 27.65 -21.24 -10.83
C ALA A 294 27.69 -22.27 -11.97
N ASP A 295 28.45 -23.35 -11.85
CA ASP A 295 28.63 -24.33 -12.94
C ASP A 295 27.32 -25.00 -13.34
N LYS A 296 26.52 -25.45 -12.35
CA LYS A 296 25.21 -26.04 -12.60
C LYS A 296 24.20 -25.03 -13.13
N LEU A 297 24.23 -23.78 -12.64
CA LEU A 297 23.37 -22.72 -13.15
C LEU A 297 23.69 -22.41 -14.63
N ARG A 298 24.97 -22.32 -15.00
CA ARG A 298 25.40 -22.14 -16.39
C ARG A 298 24.99 -23.32 -17.28
N GLU A 299 25.14 -24.56 -16.81
CA GLU A 299 24.66 -25.75 -17.52
C GLU A 299 23.13 -25.71 -17.72
N PHE A 300 22.40 -25.39 -16.66
CA PHE A 300 20.95 -25.27 -16.66
C PHE A 300 20.49 -24.22 -17.67
N TRP A 301 21.03 -23.00 -17.62
CA TRP A 301 20.72 -21.93 -18.57
C TRP A 301 21.07 -22.30 -20.02
N ARG A 302 22.23 -22.92 -20.25
CA ARG A 302 22.63 -23.40 -21.59
C ARG A 302 21.61 -24.39 -22.15
N GLY A 303 20.99 -25.23 -21.32
CA GLY A 303 19.90 -26.11 -21.72
C GLY A 303 18.66 -25.38 -22.22
N GLY A 304 18.23 -24.30 -21.54
CA GLY A 304 17.08 -23.49 -21.96
C GLY A 304 17.31 -22.79 -23.30
N VAL A 305 18.50 -22.18 -23.47
CA VAL A 305 18.88 -21.53 -24.73
C VAL A 305 19.03 -22.54 -25.88
N ARG A 306 19.56 -23.75 -25.61
CA ARG A 306 19.62 -24.82 -26.62
C ARG A 306 18.23 -25.23 -27.10
N ARG A 307 17.27 -25.36 -26.18
CA ARG A 307 15.87 -25.65 -26.52
C ARG A 307 15.26 -24.54 -27.38
N MET A 308 15.51 -23.27 -27.04
CA MET A 308 15.09 -22.11 -27.84
C MET A 308 15.71 -22.13 -29.25
N ALA A 309 16.98 -22.52 -29.38
CA ALA A 309 17.72 -22.57 -30.65
C ALA A 309 17.49 -23.88 -31.45
N ALA A 310 16.58 -24.75 -31.02
CA ALA A 310 16.32 -26.06 -31.63
C ALA A 310 15.10 -26.07 -32.57
N LYS A 311 14.79 -24.94 -33.23
CA LYS A 311 13.65 -24.84 -34.15
C LYS A 311 13.85 -25.77 -35.36
N PRO A 312 12.88 -26.65 -35.69
CA PRO A 312 12.94 -27.46 -36.91
C PRO A 312 13.07 -26.58 -38.15
N GLY A 313 13.99 -26.93 -39.06
CA GLY A 313 14.32 -26.13 -40.24
C GLY A 313 15.39 -25.04 -40.02
N GLY A 314 15.90 -24.91 -38.79
CA GLY A 314 17.00 -24.00 -38.43
C GLY A 314 16.52 -22.67 -37.83
N GLY A 315 17.41 -22.03 -37.05
CA GLY A 315 17.11 -20.78 -36.33
C GLY A 315 16.59 -21.02 -34.90
N SER A 316 16.01 -19.97 -34.31
CA SER A 316 15.45 -20.00 -32.96
C SER A 316 13.94 -19.80 -32.98
N TYR A 317 13.23 -20.37 -32.02
CA TYR A 317 11.84 -20.00 -31.73
C TYR A 317 11.77 -18.51 -31.33
N ASP A 318 10.70 -17.82 -31.73
CA ASP A 318 10.54 -16.39 -31.42
C ASP A 318 10.42 -16.17 -29.90
N SER A 319 11.43 -15.55 -29.30
CA SER A 319 11.57 -15.44 -27.85
C SER A 319 12.22 -14.11 -27.44
N LEU A 320 11.80 -13.58 -26.30
CA LEU A 320 12.47 -12.49 -25.60
C LEU A 320 13.09 -13.04 -24.32
N VAL A 321 14.41 -13.21 -24.31
CA VAL A 321 15.13 -13.93 -23.26
C VAL A 321 15.27 -13.05 -22.01
N THR A 322 14.72 -13.50 -20.89
CA THR A 322 14.98 -12.89 -19.59
C THR A 322 16.42 -13.15 -19.16
N ILE A 323 17.15 -12.09 -18.82
CA ILE A 323 18.51 -12.13 -18.26
C ILE A 323 18.54 -11.50 -16.86
N GLY A 324 19.66 -11.64 -16.17
CA GLY A 324 19.78 -11.36 -14.75
C GLY A 324 19.41 -12.57 -13.90
N MET A 325 19.37 -12.40 -12.60
CA MET A 325 18.99 -13.44 -11.64
C MET A 325 18.43 -12.75 -10.39
N ARG A 326 17.40 -13.34 -9.79
CA ARG A 326 16.91 -12.99 -8.45
C ARG A 326 17.00 -14.23 -7.56
N GLY A 327 16.75 -14.10 -6.27
CA GLY A 327 16.66 -15.21 -5.32
C GLY A 327 15.59 -16.23 -5.75
N ASP A 328 15.60 -17.38 -5.09
CA ASP A 328 14.68 -18.48 -5.42
C ASP A 328 13.22 -18.06 -5.18
N GLY A 329 12.31 -18.33 -6.11
CA GLY A 329 10.87 -18.08 -5.91
C GLY A 329 10.46 -16.62 -5.62
N ASP A 330 10.96 -15.64 -6.39
CA ASP A 330 10.68 -14.18 -6.24
C ASP A 330 11.37 -13.48 -5.04
N GLU A 331 12.30 -14.15 -4.37
CA GLU A 331 13.10 -13.59 -3.27
C GLU A 331 14.29 -12.72 -3.74
N PRO A 332 14.85 -11.83 -2.89
CA PRO A 332 16.11 -11.15 -3.18
C PRO A 332 17.33 -12.09 -3.10
N MET A 333 18.38 -11.83 -3.87
CA MET A 333 19.62 -12.66 -3.84
C MET A 333 20.48 -12.48 -2.57
N SER A 334 20.39 -11.33 -1.90
CA SER A 334 21.13 -11.00 -0.68
C SER A 334 20.57 -9.75 0.00
N GLU A 335 20.89 -9.52 1.28
CA GLU A 335 20.49 -8.32 2.04
C GLU A 335 21.29 -7.04 1.66
N GLY A 336 22.30 -7.15 0.78
CA GLY A 336 23.21 -6.06 0.41
C GLY A 336 23.30 -5.81 -1.10
N THR A 337 23.97 -4.72 -1.51
CA THR A 337 24.09 -4.35 -2.94
C THR A 337 24.98 -5.35 -3.69
N ALA A 338 24.39 -6.22 -4.51
CA ALA A 338 25.06 -7.32 -5.23
C ALA A 338 25.46 -6.97 -6.68
N THR A 339 25.71 -5.69 -6.99
CA THR A 339 25.92 -5.20 -8.36
C THR A 339 26.98 -5.97 -9.15
N ALA A 340 28.16 -6.20 -8.56
CA ALA A 340 29.26 -6.91 -9.25
C ALA A 340 28.91 -8.38 -9.56
N LEU A 341 28.15 -9.04 -8.68
CA LEU A 341 27.69 -10.41 -8.90
C LEU A 341 26.70 -10.47 -10.06
N LEU A 342 25.72 -9.56 -10.09
CA LEU A 342 24.73 -9.48 -11.18
C LEU A 342 25.38 -9.16 -12.53
N GLU A 343 26.34 -8.24 -12.57
CA GLU A 343 27.10 -7.93 -13.79
C GLU A 343 27.86 -9.17 -14.31
N GLY A 344 28.47 -9.95 -13.40
CA GLY A 344 29.12 -11.22 -13.75
C GLY A 344 28.13 -12.27 -14.28
N ILE A 345 26.98 -12.44 -13.62
CA ILE A 345 25.91 -13.34 -14.07
C ILE A 345 25.45 -12.98 -15.48
N VAL A 346 25.18 -11.70 -15.74
CA VAL A 346 24.72 -11.23 -17.06
C VAL A 346 25.80 -11.45 -18.13
N ALA A 347 27.07 -11.24 -17.80
CA ALA A 347 28.17 -11.52 -18.72
C ALA A 347 28.22 -13.01 -19.12
N ASP A 348 28.11 -13.92 -18.15
CA ASP A 348 28.10 -15.37 -18.41
C ASP A 348 26.85 -15.81 -19.19
N GLN A 349 25.68 -15.27 -18.87
CA GLN A 349 24.45 -15.51 -19.63
C GLN A 349 24.58 -15.06 -21.09
N ARG A 350 25.18 -13.90 -21.33
CA ARG A 350 25.42 -13.40 -22.70
C ARG A 350 26.44 -14.23 -23.47
N GLN A 351 27.47 -14.75 -22.79
CA GLN A 351 28.39 -15.70 -23.41
C GLN A 351 27.65 -16.99 -23.82
N ILE A 352 26.77 -17.52 -22.96
CA ILE A 352 25.94 -18.69 -23.29
C ILE A 352 25.06 -18.41 -24.52
N LEU A 353 24.41 -17.25 -24.59
CA LEU A 353 23.63 -16.85 -25.76
C LEU A 353 24.48 -16.86 -27.03
N ALA A 354 25.68 -16.28 -26.97
CA ALA A 354 26.56 -16.20 -28.12
C ALA A 354 27.04 -17.59 -28.58
N ASP A 355 27.47 -18.42 -27.64
CA ASP A 355 27.94 -19.77 -27.91
C ASP A 355 26.86 -20.65 -28.55
N VAL A 356 25.64 -20.61 -28.00
CA VAL A 356 24.57 -21.53 -28.42
C VAL A 356 23.90 -21.07 -29.71
N THR A 357 23.70 -19.77 -29.89
CA THR A 357 23.05 -19.24 -31.10
C THR A 357 24.01 -19.06 -32.28
N GLY A 358 25.32 -19.07 -32.01
CA GLY A 358 26.35 -18.81 -33.02
C GLY A 358 26.37 -17.36 -33.53
N LYS A 359 25.71 -16.44 -32.81
CA LYS A 359 25.59 -15.02 -33.16
C LYS A 359 26.03 -14.16 -31.98
N PRO A 360 26.44 -12.89 -32.19
CA PRO A 360 26.65 -11.97 -31.08
C PRO A 360 25.40 -11.91 -30.18
N ALA A 361 25.57 -11.88 -28.85
CA ALA A 361 24.45 -11.84 -27.92
C ALA A 361 23.46 -10.70 -28.23
N ALA A 362 23.97 -9.55 -28.68
CA ALA A 362 23.16 -8.39 -29.08
C ALA A 362 22.19 -8.64 -30.27
N GLN A 363 22.31 -9.75 -30.98
CA GLN A 363 21.35 -10.17 -32.02
C GLN A 363 20.27 -11.13 -31.49
N THR A 364 20.34 -11.52 -30.21
CA THR A 364 19.28 -12.27 -29.53
C THR A 364 18.50 -11.31 -28.64
N PRO A 365 17.18 -11.13 -28.84
CA PRO A 365 16.37 -10.26 -28.01
C PRO A 365 16.46 -10.63 -26.53
N GLN A 366 16.78 -9.65 -25.69
CA GLN A 366 16.94 -9.82 -24.25
C GLN A 366 16.16 -8.76 -23.48
N MET A 367 15.68 -9.14 -22.31
CA MET A 367 15.02 -8.26 -21.36
C MET A 367 15.59 -8.47 -19.96
N TRP A 368 15.82 -7.36 -19.24
CA TRP A 368 16.14 -7.40 -17.82
C TRP A 368 15.15 -6.53 -17.05
N ALA A 369 14.42 -7.15 -16.13
CA ALA A 369 13.48 -6.46 -15.28
C ALA A 369 14.17 -5.84 -14.07
N LEU A 370 13.93 -4.55 -13.88
CA LEU A 370 14.35 -3.79 -12.71
C LEU A 370 13.27 -3.91 -11.62
N TYR A 371 13.00 -5.14 -11.20
CA TYR A 371 11.93 -5.44 -10.26
C TYR A 371 12.44 -5.42 -8.81
N LYS A 372 11.68 -4.77 -7.93
CA LYS A 372 11.98 -4.62 -6.50
C LYS A 372 13.41 -4.11 -6.25
N GLU A 373 14.27 -4.88 -5.59
CA GLU A 373 15.63 -4.48 -5.19
C GLU A 373 16.58 -4.25 -6.38
N VAL A 374 16.32 -4.87 -7.53
CA VAL A 374 17.15 -4.68 -8.74
C VAL A 374 17.05 -3.25 -9.25
N GLN A 375 15.93 -2.57 -9.02
CA GLN A 375 15.78 -1.16 -9.34
C GLN A 375 16.75 -0.28 -8.53
N ASP A 376 16.96 -0.59 -7.24
CA ASP A 376 17.89 0.15 -6.39
C ASP A 376 19.34 -0.03 -6.86
N TYR A 377 19.69 -1.20 -7.38
CA TYR A 377 21.02 -1.45 -7.95
C TYR A 377 21.25 -0.63 -9.21
N TYR A 378 20.22 -0.52 -10.06
CA TYR A 378 20.26 0.32 -11.25
C TYR A 378 20.41 1.81 -10.89
N ASP A 379 19.61 2.31 -9.94
CA ASP A 379 19.71 3.69 -9.45
C ASP A 379 21.08 3.99 -8.80
N LYS A 380 21.77 2.98 -8.26
CA LYS A 380 23.15 3.07 -7.72
C LYS A 380 24.26 2.90 -8.77
N GLY A 381 23.91 2.72 -10.05
CA GLY A 381 24.88 2.74 -11.15
C GLY A 381 25.25 1.38 -11.75
N MET A 382 24.50 0.31 -11.48
CA MET A 382 24.66 -1.00 -12.14
C MET A 382 24.66 -0.85 -13.66
N LYS A 383 25.64 -1.46 -14.32
CA LYS A 383 25.79 -1.38 -15.78
C LYS A 383 24.89 -2.40 -16.47
N VAL A 384 24.22 -1.95 -17.53
CA VAL A 384 23.33 -2.78 -18.35
C VAL A 384 23.71 -2.61 -19.82
N PRO A 385 23.99 -3.69 -20.57
CA PRO A 385 24.28 -3.60 -22.01
C PRO A 385 23.17 -2.89 -22.80
N ASP A 386 23.56 -2.10 -23.81
CA ASP A 386 22.66 -1.17 -24.49
C ASP A 386 21.56 -1.81 -25.34
N ASP A 387 21.79 -3.03 -25.83
CA ASP A 387 20.85 -3.84 -26.60
C ASP A 387 19.76 -4.51 -25.74
N VAL A 388 19.91 -4.51 -24.41
CA VAL A 388 18.97 -5.15 -23.49
C VAL A 388 17.78 -4.23 -23.22
N LEU A 389 16.56 -4.74 -23.38
CA LEU A 389 15.34 -4.06 -22.99
C LEU A 389 15.30 -3.94 -21.46
N LEU A 390 15.13 -2.72 -20.95
CA LEU A 390 14.88 -2.51 -19.52
C LEU A 390 13.38 -2.51 -19.23
N LEU A 391 12.95 -3.48 -18.41
CA LEU A 391 11.56 -3.60 -18.00
C LEU A 391 11.39 -2.98 -16.61
N PHE A 392 10.78 -1.80 -16.56
CA PHE A 392 10.33 -1.20 -15.30
C PHE A 392 9.07 -1.91 -14.80
N CYS A 393 8.72 -1.71 -13.54
CA CYS A 393 7.56 -2.36 -12.93
C CYS A 393 6.70 -1.34 -12.18
N ASP A 394 5.42 -1.65 -12.07
CA ASP A 394 4.58 -1.01 -11.08
C ASP A 394 4.90 -1.50 -9.66
N ASP A 395 4.15 -0.99 -8.69
CA ASP A 395 4.23 -1.36 -7.28
C ASP A 395 3.39 -2.59 -6.92
N ASN A 396 2.97 -3.35 -7.93
CA ASN A 396 2.03 -4.46 -7.85
C ASN A 396 0.58 -4.05 -7.54
N TRP A 397 0.28 -2.75 -7.50
CA TRP A 397 -1.06 -2.18 -7.25
C TRP A 397 -1.47 -1.17 -8.33
N GLY A 398 -0.80 -1.24 -9.49
CA GLY A 398 -1.06 -0.41 -10.65
C GLY A 398 -0.44 0.98 -10.59
N GLN A 399 0.62 1.22 -9.80
CA GLN A 399 1.39 2.48 -9.82
C GLN A 399 2.81 2.26 -10.32
N VAL A 400 3.15 2.82 -11.49
CA VAL A 400 4.49 2.68 -12.07
C VAL A 400 5.54 3.31 -11.13
N ARG A 401 6.55 2.53 -10.74
CA ARG A 401 7.54 2.95 -9.74
C ARG A 401 8.59 3.89 -10.30
N ARG A 402 9.00 3.65 -11.54
CA ARG A 402 10.13 4.31 -12.19
C ARG A 402 9.94 4.33 -13.70
N LEU A 403 10.39 5.39 -14.33
CA LEU A 403 10.42 5.54 -15.78
C LEU A 403 11.75 6.15 -16.20
N PRO A 404 12.19 5.94 -17.46
CA PRO A 404 13.37 6.61 -17.97
C PRO A 404 13.12 8.13 -18.00
N GLU A 405 14.18 8.93 -18.01
CA GLU A 405 14.03 10.36 -18.27
C GLU A 405 13.36 10.56 -19.63
N ARG A 406 12.45 11.54 -19.72
CA ARG A 406 11.72 11.79 -20.97
C ARG A 406 12.69 12.13 -22.09
N GLY A 407 12.59 11.39 -23.20
CA GLY A 407 13.46 11.54 -24.36
C GLY A 407 14.76 10.72 -24.29
N ALA A 408 15.05 10.06 -23.16
CA ALA A 408 16.10 9.06 -23.11
C ALA A 408 15.79 7.92 -24.08
N ARG A 409 16.80 7.48 -24.83
CA ARG A 409 16.69 6.35 -25.74
C ARG A 409 17.85 5.41 -25.52
N ARG A 410 17.55 4.12 -25.64
CA ARG A 410 18.57 3.08 -25.75
C ARG A 410 18.17 2.06 -26.82
N PRO A 411 19.13 1.38 -27.48
CA PRO A 411 18.83 0.40 -28.54
C PRO A 411 17.83 -0.69 -28.14
N GLY A 412 17.95 -1.25 -26.93
CA GLY A 412 17.01 -2.26 -26.42
C GLY A 412 15.62 -1.71 -26.04
N GLY A 413 15.49 -0.39 -25.91
CA GLY A 413 14.26 0.27 -25.46
C GLY A 413 13.93 0.06 -23.98
N TYR A 414 12.74 0.54 -23.60
CA TYR A 414 12.19 0.42 -22.25
C TYR A 414 10.78 -0.16 -22.31
N GLY A 415 10.38 -0.88 -21.27
CA GLY A 415 9.03 -1.43 -21.14
C GLY A 415 8.51 -1.33 -19.71
N VAL A 416 7.26 -1.76 -19.51
CA VAL A 416 6.60 -1.84 -18.20
C VAL A 416 5.90 -3.18 -17.99
N TYR A 417 6.12 -3.74 -16.79
CA TYR A 417 5.33 -4.81 -16.20
C TYR A 417 4.30 -4.21 -15.23
N TYR A 418 3.02 -4.48 -15.48
CA TYR A 418 1.86 -3.93 -14.75
C TYR A 418 1.04 -5.05 -14.09
N HIS A 419 0.22 -4.74 -13.08
CA HIS A 419 -0.61 -5.75 -12.40
C HIS A 419 -2.11 -5.45 -12.45
N PHE A 420 -2.90 -6.47 -12.83
CA PHE A 420 -4.34 -6.55 -12.57
C PHE A 420 -4.71 -7.57 -11.49
N ASP A 421 -3.76 -8.42 -11.12
CA ASP A 421 -3.83 -9.44 -10.08
C ASP A 421 -2.49 -9.50 -9.32
N TYR A 422 -2.49 -9.91 -8.05
CA TYR A 422 -1.24 -9.99 -7.28
C TYR A 422 -1.34 -10.85 -6.00
N VAL A 423 -0.27 -11.62 -5.76
CA VAL A 423 0.04 -12.29 -4.49
C VAL A 423 1.13 -11.53 -3.72
N GLY A 424 0.78 -10.94 -2.58
CA GLY A 424 1.76 -10.31 -1.70
C GLY A 424 1.21 -9.18 -0.83
N GLY A 425 2.12 -8.36 -0.30
CA GLY A 425 1.80 -7.25 0.60
C GLY A 425 1.17 -6.03 -0.09
N PRO A 426 0.37 -5.22 0.64
CA PRO A 426 -0.05 -5.48 2.01
C PRO A 426 -1.20 -6.51 2.14
N ARG A 427 -1.85 -6.89 1.02
CA ARG A 427 -2.75 -8.05 0.91
C ARG A 427 -2.93 -8.48 -0.54
N SER A 428 -2.95 -9.78 -0.78
CA SER A 428 -3.21 -10.32 -2.13
C SER A 428 -4.61 -9.91 -2.61
N TYR A 429 -4.75 -9.68 -3.92
CA TYR A 429 -6.05 -9.44 -4.56
C TYR A 429 -6.13 -10.30 -5.83
N LYS A 430 -7.01 -11.32 -5.80
CA LYS A 430 -6.94 -12.45 -6.74
C LYS A 430 -8.28 -12.92 -7.30
N TRP A 431 -9.38 -12.43 -6.73
CA TRP A 431 -10.69 -13.03 -6.96
C TRP A 431 -11.43 -12.44 -8.17
N LEU A 432 -11.55 -11.11 -8.24
CA LEU A 432 -12.33 -10.39 -9.25
C LEU A 432 -11.55 -9.22 -9.82
N ASN A 433 -11.99 -8.72 -10.98
CA ASN A 433 -11.50 -7.46 -11.51
C ASN A 433 -11.75 -6.30 -10.54
N THR A 434 -10.68 -5.59 -10.20
CA THR A 434 -10.68 -4.44 -9.29
C THR A 434 -9.96 -3.23 -9.90
N ASN A 435 -9.87 -3.19 -11.22
CA ASN A 435 -9.07 -2.25 -11.99
C ASN A 435 -9.97 -1.30 -12.80
N GLN A 436 -9.75 0.00 -12.61
CA GLN A 436 -10.36 1.05 -13.43
C GLN A 436 -9.52 1.24 -14.70
N ILE A 437 -10.15 1.18 -15.88
CA ILE A 437 -9.45 1.44 -17.13
C ILE A 437 -8.90 2.87 -17.19
N GLU A 438 -9.52 3.80 -16.46
CA GLU A 438 -9.06 5.19 -16.37
C GLU A 438 -7.75 5.30 -15.57
N LYS A 439 -7.56 4.43 -14.56
CA LYS A 439 -6.30 4.35 -13.81
C LYS A 439 -5.21 3.71 -14.67
N THR A 440 -5.55 2.61 -15.34
CA THR A 440 -4.65 1.98 -16.32
C THR A 440 -4.24 2.97 -17.41
N TRP A 441 -5.19 3.71 -17.98
CA TRP A 441 -4.91 4.75 -18.96
C TRP A 441 -3.95 5.82 -18.42
N GLN A 442 -4.23 6.35 -17.23
CA GLN A 442 -3.41 7.42 -16.67
C GLN A 442 -1.95 6.97 -16.50
N GLN A 443 -1.73 5.76 -16.01
CA GLN A 443 -0.39 5.20 -15.83
C GLN A 443 0.25 4.84 -17.18
N MET A 444 -0.44 4.13 -18.07
CA MET A 444 0.13 3.70 -19.35
C MET A 444 0.34 4.86 -20.34
N ASN A 445 -0.43 5.94 -20.22
CA ASN A 445 -0.15 7.19 -20.95
C ASN A 445 1.13 7.85 -20.42
N LEU A 446 1.39 7.80 -19.10
CA LEU A 446 2.65 8.28 -18.53
C LEU A 446 3.82 7.43 -19.03
N VAL A 447 3.67 6.10 -19.09
CA VAL A 447 4.66 5.17 -19.67
C VAL A 447 5.00 5.56 -21.11
N HIS A 448 3.97 5.79 -21.95
CA HIS A 448 4.14 6.18 -23.34
C HIS A 448 4.83 7.54 -23.50
N GLU A 449 4.45 8.57 -22.72
CA GLU A 449 5.08 9.90 -22.78
C GLU A 449 6.57 9.88 -22.39
N HIS A 450 7.01 8.85 -21.67
CA HIS A 450 8.41 8.60 -21.34
C HIS A 450 9.13 7.71 -22.37
N GLY A 451 8.45 7.24 -23.42
CA GLY A 451 9.02 6.45 -24.51
C GLY A 451 9.30 4.99 -24.14
N ALA A 452 8.60 4.45 -23.14
CA ALA A 452 8.72 3.06 -22.72
C ALA A 452 7.77 2.12 -23.48
N ASP A 453 7.91 2.11 -24.81
CA ASP A 453 7.02 1.42 -25.76
C ASP A 453 7.62 0.12 -26.35
N ALA A 454 8.70 -0.41 -25.78
CA ALA A 454 9.31 -1.63 -26.29
C ALA A 454 8.55 -2.89 -25.82
N LEU A 455 8.09 -2.93 -24.56
CA LEU A 455 7.33 -4.06 -24.00
C LEU A 455 6.30 -3.56 -22.99
N TRP A 456 5.02 -3.84 -23.23
CA TRP A 456 3.96 -3.74 -22.22
C TRP A 456 3.42 -5.13 -21.91
N ILE A 457 3.54 -5.56 -20.65
CA ILE A 457 3.01 -6.83 -20.16
C ILE A 457 2.25 -6.61 -18.86
N VAL A 458 1.12 -7.30 -18.69
CA VAL A 458 0.28 -7.18 -17.50
C VAL A 458 0.03 -8.54 -16.86
N ASN A 459 0.18 -8.66 -15.53
CA ASN A 459 -0.28 -9.82 -14.77
C ASN A 459 -1.80 -9.83 -14.76
N VAL A 460 -2.40 -10.91 -15.26
CA VAL A 460 -3.85 -11.07 -15.39
C VAL A 460 -4.43 -12.14 -14.49
N GLY A 461 -3.65 -12.66 -13.55
CA GLY A 461 -4.04 -13.79 -12.71
C GLY A 461 -4.45 -14.99 -13.58
N ASP A 462 -5.67 -15.46 -13.33
CA ASP A 462 -6.33 -16.56 -14.03
C ASP A 462 -6.86 -16.23 -15.45
N ILE A 463 -6.55 -15.05 -16.01
CA ILE A 463 -7.18 -14.43 -17.21
C ILE A 463 -8.62 -13.98 -16.92
N LYS A 464 -9.47 -14.87 -16.40
CA LYS A 464 -10.85 -14.55 -16.00
C LYS A 464 -10.88 -14.20 -14.51
N PRO A 465 -11.61 -13.16 -14.07
CA PRO A 465 -12.56 -12.34 -14.84
C PRO A 465 -11.97 -10.96 -15.21
N MET A 466 -10.80 -10.91 -15.87
CA MET A 466 -10.09 -9.69 -16.26
C MET A 466 -10.32 -9.29 -17.72
N GLU A 467 -11.38 -9.78 -18.38
CA GLU A 467 -11.58 -9.65 -19.83
C GLU A 467 -11.66 -8.18 -20.29
N PHE A 468 -12.42 -7.36 -19.54
CA PHE A 468 -12.58 -5.94 -19.83
C PHE A 468 -11.25 -5.15 -19.74
N PRO A 469 -10.51 -5.18 -18.61
CA PRO A 469 -9.25 -4.45 -18.52
C PRO A 469 -8.13 -5.02 -19.41
N ILE A 470 -8.11 -6.34 -19.71
CA ILE A 470 -7.18 -6.92 -20.70
C ILE A 470 -7.44 -6.34 -22.09
N SER A 471 -8.71 -6.29 -22.51
CA SER A 471 -9.10 -5.71 -23.81
C SER A 471 -8.60 -4.27 -23.91
N PHE A 472 -8.87 -3.48 -22.86
CA PHE A 472 -8.45 -2.09 -22.80
C PHE A 472 -6.92 -1.93 -22.88
N PHE A 473 -6.17 -2.72 -22.09
CA PHE A 473 -4.72 -2.66 -22.04
C PHE A 473 -4.08 -2.95 -23.41
N LEU A 474 -4.53 -4.00 -24.09
CA LEU A 474 -3.97 -4.40 -25.39
C LEU A 474 -4.42 -3.49 -26.54
N ASP A 475 -5.66 -2.97 -26.51
CA ASP A 475 -6.10 -1.95 -27.46
C ASP A 475 -5.32 -0.65 -27.29
N MET A 476 -5.06 -0.24 -26.06
CA MET A 476 -4.20 0.91 -25.77
C MET A 476 -2.76 0.65 -26.22
N ALA A 477 -2.19 -0.53 -25.95
CA ALA A 477 -0.82 -0.87 -26.38
C ALA A 477 -0.67 -0.89 -27.91
N TRP A 478 -1.71 -1.27 -28.65
CA TRP A 478 -1.70 -1.21 -30.11
C TRP A 478 -1.51 0.24 -30.61
N SER A 479 -2.20 1.21 -30.00
CA SER A 479 -2.02 2.62 -30.35
C SER A 479 -2.33 3.57 -29.18
N PRO A 480 -1.36 3.84 -28.30
CA PRO A 480 -1.55 4.70 -27.13
C PRO A 480 -2.05 6.09 -27.51
N GLU A 481 -1.55 6.66 -28.62
CA GLU A 481 -1.94 7.98 -29.11
C GLU A 481 -3.43 8.08 -29.50
N ARG A 482 -4.04 6.97 -29.96
CA ARG A 482 -5.48 6.94 -30.30
C ARG A 482 -6.36 6.83 -29.06
N MET A 483 -5.84 6.34 -27.94
CA MET A 483 -6.55 6.26 -26.67
C MET A 483 -6.51 7.61 -25.94
N THR A 484 -7.12 8.63 -26.54
CA THR A 484 -7.29 9.96 -25.93
C THR A 484 -8.28 9.91 -24.76
N PRO A 485 -8.37 10.94 -23.90
CA PRO A 485 -9.41 11.00 -22.86
C PRO A 485 -10.84 10.84 -23.39
N ALA A 486 -11.13 11.28 -24.62
CA ALA A 486 -12.44 11.09 -25.25
C ALA A 486 -12.68 9.64 -25.69
N ALA A 487 -11.65 8.97 -26.21
CA ALA A 487 -11.71 7.55 -26.55
C ALA A 487 -11.85 6.70 -25.28
N LEU A 488 -11.10 7.01 -24.22
CA LEU A 488 -11.24 6.39 -22.90
C LEU A 488 -12.68 6.49 -22.37
N ALA A 489 -13.29 7.68 -22.44
CA ALA A 489 -14.65 7.90 -21.94
C ALA A 489 -15.72 7.11 -22.71
N THR A 490 -15.47 6.76 -23.97
CA THR A 490 -16.39 6.00 -24.83
C THR A 490 -16.11 4.50 -24.84
N TYR A 491 -14.91 4.07 -24.41
CA TYR A 491 -14.47 2.68 -24.44
C TYR A 491 -15.44 1.68 -23.77
N PRO A 492 -15.99 1.92 -22.56
CA PRO A 492 -16.91 0.97 -21.93
C PRO A 492 -18.16 0.70 -22.76
N ARG A 493 -18.73 1.76 -23.36
CA ARG A 493 -19.88 1.67 -24.26
C ARG A 493 -19.53 0.89 -25.52
N ASP A 494 -18.41 1.19 -26.14
CA ASP A 494 -18.01 0.56 -27.41
C ASP A 494 -17.68 -0.93 -27.21
N TRP A 495 -17.02 -1.27 -26.11
CA TRP A 495 -16.82 -2.65 -25.68
C TRP A 495 -18.14 -3.38 -25.43
N ALA A 496 -19.09 -2.74 -24.74
CA ALA A 496 -20.41 -3.30 -24.50
C ALA A 496 -21.23 -3.45 -25.80
N ALA A 497 -21.08 -2.53 -26.75
CA ALA A 497 -21.71 -2.62 -28.07
C ALA A 497 -21.15 -3.80 -28.88
N ALA A 498 -19.83 -4.01 -28.84
CA ALA A 498 -19.18 -5.13 -29.51
C ALA A 498 -19.56 -6.49 -28.87
N THR A 499 -19.87 -6.50 -27.58
CA THR A 499 -20.14 -7.73 -26.81
C THR A 499 -21.63 -8.10 -26.77
N PHE A 500 -22.51 -7.13 -26.52
CA PHE A 500 -23.95 -7.33 -26.29
C PHE A 500 -24.83 -6.67 -27.34
N GLY A 501 -24.25 -5.93 -28.29
CA GLY A 501 -24.97 -5.17 -29.30
C GLY A 501 -25.28 -3.73 -28.84
N PRO A 502 -25.61 -2.83 -29.79
CA PRO A 502 -25.69 -1.39 -29.53
C PRO A 502 -26.89 -0.99 -28.65
N ALA A 503 -27.94 -1.80 -28.57
CA ALA A 503 -29.19 -1.44 -27.88
C ALA A 503 -29.02 -1.26 -26.35
N LEU A 504 -28.12 -2.02 -25.74
CA LEU A 504 -27.84 -1.97 -24.30
C LEU A 504 -26.42 -1.44 -24.01
N ALA A 505 -25.71 -0.95 -25.03
CA ALA A 505 -24.31 -0.57 -24.92
C ALA A 505 -24.07 0.53 -23.88
N ASP A 506 -24.91 1.56 -23.86
CA ASP A 506 -24.76 2.68 -22.92
C ASP A 506 -24.99 2.22 -21.47
N GLU A 507 -26.06 1.43 -21.23
CA GLU A 507 -26.40 0.94 -19.89
C GLU A 507 -25.39 -0.08 -19.37
N ILE A 508 -25.02 -1.07 -20.19
CA ILE A 508 -24.02 -2.08 -19.78
C ILE A 508 -22.64 -1.45 -19.63
N GLY A 509 -22.28 -0.52 -20.53
CA GLY A 509 -21.03 0.25 -20.42
C GLY A 509 -20.94 1.00 -19.09
N ASP A 510 -21.99 1.73 -18.69
CA ASP A 510 -21.99 2.42 -17.40
C ASP A 510 -22.03 1.44 -16.21
N ILE A 511 -22.74 0.31 -16.30
CA ILE A 511 -22.70 -0.73 -15.25
C ILE A 511 -21.26 -1.22 -15.02
N VAL A 512 -20.52 -1.52 -16.09
CA VAL A 512 -19.11 -1.96 -16.01
C VAL A 512 -18.23 -0.84 -15.45
N THR A 513 -18.45 0.41 -15.86
CA THR A 513 -17.74 1.56 -15.29
C THR A 513 -18.02 1.72 -13.79
N ARG A 514 -19.28 1.66 -13.34
CA ARG A 514 -19.65 1.76 -11.92
C ARG A 514 -19.08 0.60 -11.11
N TYR A 515 -19.17 -0.63 -11.63
CA TYR A 515 -18.57 -1.81 -11.01
C TYR A 515 -17.08 -1.59 -10.75
N SER A 516 -16.31 -1.27 -11.80
CA SER A 516 -14.86 -1.06 -11.69
C SER A 516 -14.54 0.11 -10.75
N GLN A 517 -15.37 1.15 -10.76
CA GLN A 517 -15.21 2.26 -9.84
C GLN A 517 -15.37 1.84 -8.38
N TYR A 518 -16.42 1.09 -8.07
CA TYR A 518 -16.72 0.66 -6.71
C TYR A 518 -15.72 -0.38 -6.20
N ALA A 519 -15.33 -1.33 -7.05
CA ALA A 519 -14.35 -2.37 -6.73
C ALA A 519 -12.93 -1.81 -6.52
N ALA A 520 -12.57 -0.72 -7.20
CA ALA A 520 -11.26 -0.08 -7.04
C ALA A 520 -11.13 0.76 -5.76
N ARG A 521 -12.23 1.13 -5.09
CA ARG A 521 -12.18 1.86 -3.80
C ARG A 521 -11.48 1.03 -2.72
N ARG A 522 -11.74 -0.28 -2.73
CA ARG A 522 -11.13 -1.25 -1.82
C ARG A 522 -11.30 -2.65 -2.40
N LYS A 523 -10.18 -3.35 -2.60
CA LYS A 523 -10.16 -4.74 -3.11
C LYS A 523 -11.02 -5.66 -2.22
N PRO A 524 -11.71 -6.68 -2.75
CA PRO A 524 -12.64 -7.51 -1.98
C PRO A 524 -11.98 -8.16 -0.76
N GLU A 525 -10.75 -8.65 -0.91
CA GLU A 525 -9.98 -9.29 0.16
C GLU A 525 -9.63 -8.32 1.30
N LEU A 526 -9.68 -7.01 1.06
CA LEU A 526 -9.46 -5.95 2.06
C LEU A 526 -10.76 -5.48 2.73
N VAL A 527 -11.94 -5.84 2.21
CA VAL A 527 -13.23 -5.45 2.79
C VAL A 527 -13.47 -6.26 4.06
N ASP A 528 -13.78 -5.56 5.14
CA ASP A 528 -14.10 -6.11 6.45
C ASP A 528 -15.12 -5.23 7.19
N ALA A 529 -15.47 -5.61 8.43
CA ALA A 529 -16.44 -4.89 9.26
C ALA A 529 -16.00 -3.46 9.66
N ASN A 530 -14.71 -3.13 9.51
CA ASN A 530 -14.13 -1.83 9.88
C ASN A 530 -13.82 -0.95 8.66
N SER A 531 -14.07 -1.45 7.45
CA SER A 531 -13.67 -0.77 6.21
C SER A 531 -14.39 0.56 5.98
N PHE A 532 -15.64 0.69 6.47
CA PHE A 532 -16.42 1.92 6.37
C PHE A 532 -17.15 2.19 7.69
N ARG A 533 -17.36 3.48 8.00
CA ARG A 533 -17.99 3.88 9.26
C ARG A 533 -19.51 3.68 9.24
N LEU A 534 -20.04 3.06 10.30
CA LEU A 534 -21.47 3.07 10.63
C LEU A 534 -21.87 4.41 11.26
N GLY A 535 -23.13 4.82 11.08
CA GLY A 535 -23.72 6.01 11.68
C GLY A 535 -24.19 5.79 13.13
N ALA A 536 -25.07 6.64 13.65
CA ALA A 536 -25.60 6.51 15.00
C ALA A 536 -26.54 5.30 15.16
N ALA A 537 -26.64 4.78 16.38
CA ALA A 537 -27.60 3.73 16.75
C ALA A 537 -28.48 4.25 17.89
N SER A 538 -29.79 4.19 17.73
CA SER A 538 -30.79 4.52 18.75
C SER A 538 -31.79 3.36 18.90
N THR A 539 -32.75 3.47 19.82
CA THR A 539 -33.84 2.49 19.97
C THR A 539 -34.66 2.32 18.70
N ASP A 540 -34.92 3.41 17.99
CA ASP A 540 -35.88 3.47 16.88
C ASP A 540 -35.22 3.64 15.51
N THR A 541 -33.92 3.94 15.47
CA THR A 541 -33.18 4.21 14.22
C THR A 541 -31.80 3.57 14.23
N LEU A 542 -31.40 3.02 13.08
CA LEU A 542 -30.04 2.56 12.81
C LEU A 542 -29.52 3.33 11.60
N ASP A 543 -28.56 4.23 11.79
CA ASP A 543 -27.97 4.98 10.68
C ASP A 543 -26.82 4.18 10.06
N GLY A 544 -27.03 3.73 8.81
CA GLY A 544 -26.05 2.95 8.07
C GLY A 544 -24.72 3.66 7.83
N GLY A 545 -24.65 4.98 7.98
CA GLY A 545 -23.44 5.76 7.78
C GLY A 545 -22.86 5.60 6.37
N GLU A 546 -21.53 5.67 6.27
CA GLU A 546 -20.81 5.46 5.02
C GLU A 546 -20.97 4.03 4.51
N PHE A 547 -20.92 3.03 5.40
CA PHE A 547 -21.03 1.63 4.99
C PHE A 547 -22.40 1.34 4.34
N GLY A 548 -23.48 1.84 4.95
CA GLY A 548 -24.84 1.72 4.40
C GLY A 548 -24.98 2.38 3.04
N GLN A 549 -24.32 3.52 2.81
CA GLN A 549 -24.27 4.16 1.49
C GLN A 549 -23.61 3.27 0.44
N ARG A 550 -22.48 2.61 0.78
CA ARG A 550 -21.81 1.66 -0.13
C ARG A 550 -22.72 0.45 -0.45
N VAL A 551 -23.42 -0.09 0.54
CA VAL A 551 -24.40 -1.18 0.33
C VAL A 551 -25.56 -0.73 -0.58
N ALA A 552 -26.03 0.51 -0.43
CA ALA A 552 -27.07 1.07 -1.28
C ALA A 552 -26.61 1.27 -2.73
N GLU A 553 -25.39 1.77 -2.95
CA GLU A 553 -24.78 1.89 -4.29
C GLU A 553 -24.71 0.53 -5.00
N TRP A 554 -24.20 -0.50 -4.30
CA TRP A 554 -24.15 -1.87 -4.85
C TRP A 554 -25.55 -2.45 -5.14
N SER A 555 -26.51 -2.19 -4.26
CA SER A 555 -27.90 -2.65 -4.45
C SER A 555 -28.58 -1.98 -5.64
N ALA A 556 -28.32 -0.68 -5.85
CA ALA A 556 -28.80 0.03 -7.04
C ALA A 556 -28.16 -0.51 -8.33
N LEU A 557 -26.87 -0.84 -8.29
CA LEU A 557 -26.18 -1.45 -9.44
C LEU A 557 -26.71 -2.85 -9.75
N GLU A 558 -26.97 -3.69 -8.73
CA GLU A 558 -27.60 -5.02 -8.90
C GLU A 558 -28.99 -4.92 -9.54
N ALA A 559 -29.80 -3.93 -9.17
CA ALA A 559 -31.12 -3.70 -9.78
C ALA A 559 -31.02 -3.30 -11.27
N ARG A 560 -30.04 -2.48 -11.63
CA ARG A 560 -29.74 -2.11 -13.02
C ARG A 560 -29.30 -3.33 -13.85
N VAL A 561 -28.44 -4.16 -13.28
CA VAL A 561 -28.02 -5.44 -13.87
C VAL A 561 -29.24 -6.34 -14.16
N ALA A 562 -30.15 -6.50 -13.20
CA ALA A 562 -31.36 -7.29 -13.41
C ALA A 562 -32.26 -6.72 -14.53
N THR A 563 -32.35 -5.40 -14.62
CA THR A 563 -33.12 -4.70 -15.67
C THR A 563 -32.50 -4.91 -17.05
N ALA A 564 -31.18 -4.71 -17.20
CA ALA A 564 -30.48 -4.94 -18.45
C ALA A 564 -30.56 -6.41 -18.89
N LYS A 565 -30.45 -7.35 -17.94
CA LYS A 565 -30.60 -8.78 -18.20
C LYS A 565 -31.93 -9.15 -18.85
N ALA A 566 -33.03 -8.54 -18.39
CA ALA A 566 -34.36 -8.82 -18.91
C ALA A 566 -34.55 -8.41 -20.39
N ALA A 567 -33.70 -7.52 -20.91
CA ALA A 567 -33.71 -7.06 -22.29
C ALA A 567 -32.72 -7.80 -23.21
N LEU A 568 -31.89 -8.70 -22.68
CA LEU A 568 -30.91 -9.46 -23.46
C LEU A 568 -31.55 -10.65 -24.16
N ARG A 569 -30.93 -11.07 -25.27
CA ARG A 569 -31.30 -12.32 -25.93
C ARG A 569 -30.81 -13.52 -25.12
N ALA A 570 -31.51 -14.64 -25.24
CA ALA A 570 -31.18 -15.87 -24.51
C ALA A 570 -29.74 -16.37 -24.76
N ASP A 571 -29.23 -16.21 -25.99
CA ASP A 571 -27.86 -16.59 -26.38
C ASP A 571 -26.77 -15.70 -25.75
N GLN A 572 -27.14 -14.57 -25.15
CA GLN A 572 -26.21 -13.63 -24.51
C GLN A 572 -26.09 -13.82 -23.00
N LEU A 573 -26.96 -14.65 -22.39
CA LEU A 573 -27.08 -14.72 -20.93
C LEU A 573 -25.85 -15.30 -20.23
N ASP A 574 -25.15 -16.27 -20.85
CA ASP A 574 -23.91 -16.82 -20.28
C ASP A 574 -22.78 -15.78 -20.29
N ALA A 575 -22.59 -15.08 -21.41
CA ALA A 575 -21.62 -13.98 -21.53
C ALA A 575 -21.95 -12.84 -20.55
N TYR A 576 -23.22 -12.47 -20.46
CA TYR A 576 -23.66 -11.41 -19.54
C TYR A 576 -23.47 -11.82 -18.07
N PHE A 577 -23.74 -13.09 -17.75
CA PHE A 577 -23.56 -13.57 -16.39
C PHE A 577 -22.10 -13.44 -15.96
N GLN A 578 -21.17 -13.94 -16.75
CA GLN A 578 -19.76 -13.96 -16.37
C GLN A 578 -19.08 -12.59 -16.44
N LEU A 579 -19.44 -11.73 -17.41
CA LEU A 579 -18.78 -10.44 -17.63
C LEU A 579 -19.39 -9.28 -16.83
N VAL A 580 -20.68 -9.37 -16.44
CA VAL A 580 -21.41 -8.24 -15.86
C VAL A 580 -22.16 -8.63 -14.58
N GLU A 581 -23.04 -9.65 -14.64
CA GLU A 581 -23.94 -9.96 -13.52
C GLU A 581 -23.18 -10.53 -12.31
N HIS A 582 -22.35 -11.55 -12.52
CA HIS A 582 -21.57 -12.22 -11.48
C HIS A 582 -20.71 -11.25 -10.64
N PRO A 583 -19.81 -10.44 -11.23
CA PRO A 583 -18.94 -9.56 -10.44
C PRO A 583 -19.74 -8.56 -9.59
N VAL A 584 -20.87 -8.04 -10.11
CA VAL A 584 -21.77 -7.15 -9.35
C VAL A 584 -22.46 -7.89 -8.20
N LEU A 585 -23.02 -9.09 -8.45
CA LEU A 585 -23.68 -9.89 -7.41
C LEU A 585 -22.71 -10.26 -6.28
N ALA A 586 -21.52 -10.69 -6.64
CA ALA A 586 -20.49 -11.16 -5.73
C ALA A 586 -20.01 -10.01 -4.80
N MET A 587 -19.66 -8.85 -5.37
CA MET A 587 -19.27 -7.67 -4.60
C MET A 587 -20.42 -7.11 -3.74
N ALA A 588 -21.63 -7.03 -4.29
CA ALA A 588 -22.80 -6.58 -3.53
C ALA A 588 -23.08 -7.48 -2.33
N ASN A 589 -22.94 -8.79 -2.49
CA ASN A 589 -23.08 -9.77 -1.41
C ASN A 589 -22.00 -9.61 -0.33
N LEU A 590 -20.73 -9.46 -0.74
CA LEU A 590 -19.61 -9.25 0.19
C LEU A 590 -19.79 -8.00 1.06
N TYR A 591 -20.24 -6.89 0.47
CA TYR A 591 -20.52 -5.67 1.21
C TYR A 591 -21.69 -5.84 2.18
N ARG A 592 -22.75 -6.58 1.80
CA ARG A 592 -23.86 -6.90 2.71
C ARG A 592 -23.41 -7.78 3.87
N LEU A 593 -22.55 -8.77 3.61
CA LEU A 593 -21.96 -9.63 4.65
C LEU A 593 -21.25 -8.77 5.70
N TYR A 594 -20.26 -7.97 5.30
CA TYR A 594 -19.48 -7.21 6.27
C TYR A 594 -20.24 -6.03 6.89
N PHE A 595 -21.22 -5.45 6.20
CA PHE A 595 -22.15 -4.50 6.81
C PHE A 595 -22.97 -5.13 7.93
N ALA A 596 -23.46 -6.35 7.71
CA ALA A 596 -24.18 -7.11 8.74
C ALA A 596 -23.27 -7.47 9.92
N VAL A 597 -22.03 -7.89 9.65
CA VAL A 597 -21.03 -8.17 10.71
C VAL A 597 -20.72 -6.91 11.52
N ALA A 598 -20.55 -5.75 10.88
CA ALA A 598 -20.28 -4.49 11.56
C ALA A 598 -21.42 -4.09 12.53
N TRP A 599 -22.67 -4.20 12.06
CA TRP A 599 -23.84 -3.95 12.91
C TRP A 599 -23.98 -4.96 14.03
N ASN A 600 -23.78 -6.24 13.74
CA ASN A 600 -23.80 -7.30 14.73
C ASN A 600 -22.81 -7.02 15.87
N GLN A 601 -21.54 -6.75 15.54
CA GLN A 601 -20.49 -6.46 16.52
C GLN A 601 -20.83 -5.24 17.38
N ARG A 602 -21.34 -4.16 16.76
CA ARG A 602 -21.72 -2.94 17.48
C ARG A 602 -22.90 -3.16 18.44
N LEU A 603 -23.95 -3.82 17.98
CA LEU A 603 -25.16 -4.05 18.76
C LEU A 603 -24.96 -5.12 19.85
N ALA A 604 -24.20 -6.18 19.55
CA ALA A 604 -23.87 -7.23 20.51
C ALA A 604 -23.05 -6.68 21.68
N LYS A 605 -22.09 -5.80 21.40
CA LYS A 605 -21.32 -5.09 22.45
C LYS A 605 -22.21 -4.24 23.36
N ALA A 606 -23.34 -3.76 22.86
CA ALA A 606 -24.33 -3.00 23.63
C ALA A 606 -25.39 -3.88 24.31
N GLY A 607 -25.34 -5.21 24.16
CA GLY A 607 -26.37 -6.12 24.68
C GLY A 607 -27.73 -5.95 23.99
N ASP A 608 -27.76 -5.52 22.73
CA ASP A 608 -28.98 -5.25 21.97
C ASP A 608 -29.45 -6.48 21.17
N PRO A 609 -30.66 -7.03 21.40
CA PRO A 609 -31.18 -8.19 20.68
C PRO A 609 -31.31 -8.03 19.16
N ARG A 610 -31.32 -6.80 18.63
CA ARG A 610 -31.25 -6.54 17.17
C ARG A 610 -29.99 -7.12 16.54
N ALA A 611 -28.92 -7.33 17.33
CA ALA A 611 -27.70 -8.00 16.87
C ALA A 611 -28.00 -9.37 16.23
N ASN A 612 -29.00 -10.10 16.71
CA ASN A 612 -29.37 -11.44 16.22
C ASN A 612 -29.87 -11.39 14.77
N VAL A 613 -30.63 -10.36 14.38
CA VAL A 613 -31.07 -10.15 12.99
C VAL A 613 -29.86 -9.95 12.07
N PHE A 614 -28.84 -9.22 12.52
CA PHE A 614 -27.63 -9.03 11.74
C PHE A 614 -26.72 -10.26 11.72
N ALA A 615 -26.73 -11.11 12.77
CA ALA A 615 -26.08 -12.41 12.73
C ALA A 615 -26.69 -13.30 11.62
N ASP A 616 -28.02 -13.40 11.58
CA ASP A 616 -28.73 -14.19 10.56
C ASP A 616 -28.46 -13.66 9.15
N ARG A 617 -28.45 -12.32 8.97
CA ARG A 617 -28.12 -11.68 7.68
C ARG A 617 -26.68 -11.98 7.24
N ALA A 618 -25.72 -11.97 8.18
CA ALA A 618 -24.34 -12.31 7.86
C ALA A 618 -24.24 -13.78 7.43
N GLU A 619 -24.83 -14.72 8.19
CA GLU A 619 -24.83 -16.16 7.87
C GLU A 619 -25.46 -16.43 6.49
N ALA A 620 -26.58 -15.78 6.20
CA ALA A 620 -27.24 -15.89 4.90
C ALA A 620 -26.40 -15.31 3.74
N ALA A 621 -25.74 -14.17 3.95
CA ALA A 621 -24.87 -13.57 2.94
C ALA A 621 -23.64 -14.44 2.67
N PHE A 622 -23.05 -15.05 3.69
CA PHE A 622 -21.94 -15.99 3.53
C PHE A 622 -22.36 -17.26 2.77
N ALA A 623 -23.54 -17.83 3.07
CA ALA A 623 -24.06 -18.96 2.29
C ALA A 623 -24.38 -18.59 0.83
N ARG A 624 -24.88 -17.37 0.61
CA ARG A 624 -25.16 -16.84 -0.73
C ARG A 624 -23.90 -16.64 -1.58
N ASP A 625 -22.77 -16.34 -0.95
CA ASP A 625 -21.49 -16.20 -1.64
C ASP A 625 -21.13 -17.49 -2.42
N GLN A 626 -21.18 -18.63 -1.74
CA GLN A 626 -20.97 -19.93 -2.36
C GLN A 626 -21.98 -20.21 -3.48
N ALA A 627 -23.27 -19.89 -3.27
CA ALA A 627 -24.30 -20.10 -4.29
C ALA A 627 -24.08 -19.26 -5.57
N ILE A 628 -23.49 -18.06 -5.44
CA ILE A 628 -23.11 -17.22 -6.59
C ILE A 628 -21.95 -17.88 -7.36
N ALA A 629 -20.93 -18.40 -6.66
CA ALA A 629 -19.82 -19.12 -7.27
C ALA A 629 -20.28 -20.41 -7.97
N ASP A 630 -21.15 -21.20 -7.32
CA ASP A 630 -21.72 -22.43 -7.89
C ASP A 630 -22.49 -22.15 -9.18
N ARG A 631 -23.24 -21.04 -9.23
CA ARG A 631 -23.93 -20.60 -10.45
C ARG A 631 -22.93 -20.30 -11.57
N TYR A 632 -21.80 -19.65 -11.28
CA TYR A 632 -20.73 -19.43 -12.27
C TYR A 632 -20.15 -20.73 -12.79
N HIS A 633 -19.94 -21.71 -11.92
CA HIS A 633 -19.43 -23.01 -12.32
C HIS A 633 -20.43 -23.81 -13.16
N ALA A 634 -21.72 -23.47 -13.14
CA ALA A 634 -22.78 -24.18 -13.86
C ALA A 634 -23.11 -23.63 -15.26
N ILE A 635 -22.80 -22.35 -15.56
CA ILE A 635 -23.14 -21.72 -16.85
C ILE A 635 -22.47 -22.44 -18.04
N ALA A 636 -23.04 -22.28 -19.24
CA ALA A 636 -22.53 -22.88 -20.48
C ALA A 636 -22.25 -24.39 -20.36
N GLY A 637 -23.10 -25.12 -19.61
CA GLY A 637 -22.95 -26.55 -19.39
C GLY A 637 -21.72 -26.92 -18.54
N GLY A 638 -21.33 -26.06 -17.60
CA GLY A 638 -20.16 -26.28 -16.75
C GLY A 638 -18.83 -26.00 -17.45
N LYS A 639 -18.83 -25.11 -18.45
CA LYS A 639 -17.61 -24.75 -19.18
C LYS A 639 -16.55 -24.15 -18.26
N TRP A 640 -16.96 -23.35 -17.27
CA TRP A 640 -16.07 -22.59 -16.38
C TRP A 640 -16.00 -23.13 -14.95
N ALA A 641 -16.39 -24.39 -14.74
CA ALA A 641 -16.26 -25.03 -13.43
C ALA A 641 -14.81 -24.99 -12.94
N GLY A 642 -14.60 -24.42 -11.74
CA GLY A 642 -13.27 -24.21 -11.15
C GLY A 642 -12.75 -22.76 -11.23
N MET A 643 -13.26 -21.94 -12.15
CA MET A 643 -12.70 -20.60 -12.40
C MET A 643 -12.98 -19.58 -11.27
N MET A 644 -13.97 -19.84 -10.42
CA MET A 644 -14.30 -19.00 -9.24
C MET A 644 -14.04 -19.75 -7.92
N LEU A 645 -12.92 -20.46 -7.82
CA LEU A 645 -12.52 -21.19 -6.60
C LEU A 645 -11.68 -20.34 -5.62
N GLN A 646 -11.28 -19.14 -6.01
CA GLN A 646 -10.39 -18.32 -5.21
C GLN A 646 -11.02 -17.92 -3.87
N THR A 647 -10.32 -18.23 -2.78
CA THR A 647 -10.69 -17.79 -1.42
C THR A 647 -10.56 -16.27 -1.30
N HIS A 648 -11.57 -15.61 -0.73
CA HIS A 648 -11.65 -14.15 -0.65
C HIS A 648 -12.26 -13.64 0.67
N ILE A 649 -12.72 -14.52 1.58
CA ILE A 649 -13.28 -14.16 2.89
C ILE A 649 -12.44 -14.78 4.02
N GLY A 650 -12.00 -13.96 4.99
CA GLY A 650 -11.28 -14.43 6.18
C GLY A 650 -9.79 -14.13 6.22
N TYR A 651 -9.28 -13.22 5.38
CA TYR A 651 -7.88 -12.80 5.40
C TYR A 651 -7.51 -12.11 6.72
N THR A 652 -6.48 -12.62 7.40
CA THR A 652 -5.93 -12.04 8.64
C THR A 652 -4.54 -11.44 8.46
N ASN A 653 -3.86 -11.77 7.36
CA ASN A 653 -2.57 -11.21 6.96
C ASN A 653 -2.60 -10.90 5.44
N TRP A 654 -1.44 -10.94 4.77
CA TRP A 654 -1.35 -10.68 3.33
C TRP A 654 -1.83 -11.85 2.46
N GLN A 655 -1.77 -13.07 2.99
CA GLN A 655 -2.07 -14.33 2.32
C GLN A 655 -3.49 -14.82 2.63
N GLN A 656 -4.08 -15.53 1.66
CA GLN A 656 -5.39 -16.14 1.77
C GLN A 656 -5.43 -17.27 2.82
N PRO A 657 -6.56 -17.48 3.52
CA PRO A 657 -6.80 -18.72 4.23
C PRO A 657 -7.07 -19.88 3.24
N ASP A 658 -7.01 -21.12 3.71
CA ASP A 658 -7.24 -22.32 2.88
C ASP A 658 -8.65 -22.40 2.30
N ARG A 659 -9.62 -21.72 2.91
CA ARG A 659 -11.02 -21.66 2.49
C ARG A 659 -11.66 -20.35 2.95
N ASN A 660 -12.79 -19.98 2.36
CA ASN A 660 -13.62 -18.89 2.87
C ASN A 660 -14.01 -19.17 4.34
N VAL A 661 -13.78 -18.21 5.22
CA VAL A 661 -14.10 -18.31 6.66
C VAL A 661 -15.20 -17.31 7.01
N MET A 662 -16.31 -17.82 7.54
CA MET A 662 -17.42 -17.00 8.06
C MET A 662 -16.89 -16.02 9.12
N PRO A 663 -17.08 -14.70 8.94
CA PRO A 663 -16.69 -13.73 9.96
C PRO A 663 -17.45 -13.97 11.28
N GLY A 664 -16.76 -13.77 12.41
CA GLY A 664 -17.36 -13.99 13.73
C GLY A 664 -18.52 -13.04 14.01
N VAL A 665 -19.68 -13.61 14.37
CA VAL A 665 -20.88 -12.91 14.84
C VAL A 665 -21.26 -13.36 16.25
N GLN A 666 -21.94 -12.50 17.01
CA GLN A 666 -22.39 -12.77 18.37
C GLN A 666 -23.91 -12.74 18.45
N ARG A 667 -24.49 -13.61 19.28
CA ARG A 667 -25.92 -13.61 19.59
C ARG A 667 -26.15 -13.12 21.02
N VAL A 668 -27.17 -12.29 21.21
CA VAL A 668 -27.54 -11.67 22.48
C VAL A 668 -28.82 -12.33 23.01
N ALA A 669 -28.88 -12.56 24.32
CA ALA A 669 -30.07 -13.09 24.99
C ALA A 669 -31.22 -12.07 24.97
N GLY A 670 -32.43 -12.52 24.58
CA GLY A 670 -33.63 -11.68 24.45
C GLY A 670 -34.42 -12.02 23.19
N ALA A 671 -35.69 -11.61 23.12
CA ALA A 671 -36.48 -11.77 21.91
C ALA A 671 -35.95 -10.80 20.84
N ALA A 672 -35.38 -11.36 19.76
CA ALA A 672 -34.98 -10.56 18.61
C ALA A 672 -36.24 -9.92 17.99
N PRO A 673 -36.21 -8.62 17.66
CA PRO A 673 -37.31 -8.00 16.92
C PRO A 673 -37.37 -8.58 15.49
N ASP A 674 -38.54 -8.44 14.86
CA ASP A 674 -38.75 -8.86 13.48
C ASP A 674 -37.76 -8.19 12.51
N ALA A 675 -37.24 -8.96 11.55
CA ALA A 675 -36.23 -8.51 10.61
C ALA A 675 -36.72 -7.37 9.70
N ALA A 676 -38.03 -7.34 9.39
CA ALA A 676 -38.64 -6.25 8.63
C ALA A 676 -38.70 -4.95 9.46
N ALA A 677 -38.94 -5.05 10.77
CA ALA A 677 -38.89 -3.89 11.66
C ALA A 677 -37.48 -3.29 11.71
N VAL A 678 -36.43 -4.11 11.84
CA VAL A 678 -35.03 -3.63 11.80
C VAL A 678 -34.69 -2.98 10.45
N GLN A 679 -35.21 -3.50 9.33
CA GLN A 679 -35.04 -2.87 8.03
C GLN A 679 -35.67 -1.47 7.98
N GLN A 680 -36.90 -1.32 8.49
CA GLN A 680 -37.54 -0.01 8.57
C GLN A 680 -36.74 1.00 9.42
N GLN A 681 -36.02 0.54 10.45
CA GLN A 681 -35.14 1.41 11.25
C GLN A 681 -33.93 1.93 10.47
N LEU A 682 -33.39 1.12 9.54
CA LEU A 682 -32.34 1.53 8.62
C LEU A 682 -32.88 2.53 7.58
N ASP A 683 -34.05 2.25 7.02
CA ASP A 683 -34.65 3.06 5.94
C ASP A 683 -35.11 4.45 6.43
N ARG A 684 -35.44 4.59 7.71
CA ARG A 684 -35.84 5.86 8.33
C ARG A 684 -34.68 6.79 8.68
N ALA A 685 -33.45 6.27 8.76
CA ALA A 685 -32.32 7.08 9.18
C ALA A 685 -31.94 8.09 8.09
N THR A 686 -31.94 9.37 8.43
CA THR A 686 -31.41 10.42 7.55
C THR A 686 -29.95 10.69 7.95
N PRO A 687 -28.99 10.67 7.01
CA PRO A 687 -27.60 11.01 7.32
C PRO A 687 -27.52 12.40 7.97
N ALA A 688 -26.73 12.53 9.03
CA ALA A 688 -26.50 13.84 9.63
C ALA A 688 -25.82 14.79 8.60
N PRO A 689 -26.27 16.05 8.48
CA PRO A 689 -25.65 16.99 7.55
C PRO A 689 -24.19 17.25 7.91
N SER A 690 -23.29 17.04 6.96
CA SER A 690 -21.86 17.37 7.11
C SER A 690 -21.66 18.89 7.05
N ARG A 691 -20.84 19.44 7.96
CA ARG A 691 -20.39 20.84 7.90
C ARG A 691 -19.17 21.04 6.97
N ALA A 692 -18.66 19.97 6.38
CA ALA A 692 -17.54 20.03 5.44
C ALA A 692 -18.05 20.34 4.03
N ILE A 693 -17.39 21.29 3.36
CA ILE A 693 -17.60 21.57 1.94
C ILE A 693 -16.73 20.60 1.15
N THR A 694 -17.36 19.79 0.33
CA THR A 694 -16.69 18.80 -0.52
C THR A 694 -16.78 19.24 -1.98
N LEU A 695 -15.64 19.33 -2.65
CA LEU A 695 -15.52 19.77 -4.04
C LEU A 695 -14.90 18.64 -4.87
N GLU A 696 -15.61 18.15 -5.88
CA GLU A 696 -15.06 17.23 -6.86
C GLU A 696 -13.99 17.96 -7.69
N ALA A 697 -12.80 17.39 -7.83
CA ALA A 697 -11.70 18.07 -8.52
C ALA A 697 -12.04 18.37 -9.99
N SER A 698 -12.79 17.48 -10.64
CA SER A 698 -13.29 17.66 -12.01
C SER A 698 -14.26 18.83 -12.19
N LYS A 699 -14.75 19.45 -11.10
CA LYS A 699 -15.66 20.60 -11.08
C LYS A 699 -14.96 21.91 -10.71
N PHE A 700 -13.71 22.08 -11.14
CA PHE A 700 -13.00 23.35 -10.98
C PHE A 700 -13.74 24.51 -11.65
N SER A 701 -13.65 25.71 -11.07
CA SER A 701 -14.26 26.92 -11.62
C SER A 701 -13.45 27.50 -12.77
N ARG A 702 -12.12 27.44 -12.67
CA ARG A 702 -11.17 27.91 -13.70
C ARG A 702 -9.95 26.99 -13.73
N ALA A 703 -9.41 26.76 -14.93
CA ALA A 703 -8.12 26.10 -15.15
C ALA A 703 -7.17 27.10 -15.80
N ILE A 704 -6.03 27.35 -15.15
CA ILE A 704 -4.97 28.20 -15.67
C ILE A 704 -3.87 27.29 -16.20
N ASN A 705 -3.77 27.24 -17.52
CA ASN A 705 -2.82 26.45 -18.27
C ASN A 705 -1.51 27.22 -18.48
N GLY A 706 -0.41 26.54 -18.75
CA GLY A 706 0.90 27.18 -18.93
C GLY A 706 2.00 26.16 -19.18
N ARG A 707 3.16 26.61 -19.68
CA ARG A 707 4.32 25.74 -19.96
C ARG A 707 4.03 24.54 -20.88
N GLY A 708 3.04 24.70 -21.78
CA GLY A 708 2.57 23.65 -22.67
C GLY A 708 1.69 22.58 -22.00
N LEU A 709 1.26 22.82 -20.76
CA LEU A 709 0.38 21.93 -19.99
C LEU A 709 -1.06 22.43 -19.98
N THR A 710 -2.00 21.50 -20.09
CA THR A 710 -3.44 21.71 -19.99
C THR A 710 -4.03 20.82 -18.91
N TRP A 711 -4.68 21.42 -17.91
CA TRP A 711 -5.44 20.65 -16.94
C TRP A 711 -6.63 19.96 -17.60
N SER A 712 -6.72 18.66 -17.40
CA SER A 712 -7.74 17.81 -18.01
C SER A 712 -8.44 16.99 -16.94
N ALA A 713 -9.77 17.07 -16.90
CA ALA A 713 -10.58 16.16 -16.10
C ALA A 713 -10.68 14.82 -16.80
N ILE A 714 -10.44 13.75 -16.06
CA ILE A 714 -10.59 12.36 -16.50
C ILE A 714 -11.84 11.82 -15.78
N PRO A 715 -12.98 11.71 -16.47
CA PRO A 715 -14.21 11.20 -15.87
C PRO A 715 -14.00 9.82 -15.25
N ASN A 716 -14.72 9.51 -14.17
CA ASN A 716 -14.75 8.21 -13.48
C ASN A 716 -13.46 7.75 -12.78
N LEU A 717 -12.32 8.36 -13.09
CA LEU A 717 -11.05 8.07 -12.43
C LEU A 717 -11.12 8.36 -10.93
N GLY A 718 -10.77 7.37 -10.11
CA GLY A 718 -10.77 7.49 -8.65
C GLY A 718 -12.12 7.16 -8.03
N HIS A 719 -12.45 7.77 -6.89
CA HIS A 719 -13.64 7.38 -6.11
C HIS A 719 -14.95 8.08 -6.49
N GLY A 720 -14.85 9.25 -7.13
CA GLY A 720 -15.95 10.20 -7.33
C GLY A 720 -16.31 10.43 -8.80
N LEU A 721 -16.60 11.67 -9.19
CA LEU A 721 -16.98 11.99 -10.57
C LEU A 721 -15.82 11.88 -11.57
N GLY A 722 -14.60 12.00 -11.08
CA GLY A 722 -13.38 11.93 -11.87
C GLY A 722 -12.24 12.68 -11.19
N ALA A 723 -11.02 12.48 -11.68
CA ALA A 723 -9.83 13.14 -11.19
C ALA A 723 -9.27 14.11 -12.25
N VAL A 724 -8.33 14.97 -11.85
CA VAL A 724 -7.72 15.97 -12.74
C VAL A 724 -6.21 15.79 -12.75
N THR A 725 -5.63 15.81 -13.95
CA THR A 725 -4.19 15.77 -14.19
C THR A 725 -3.80 16.77 -15.27
N ALA A 726 -2.54 17.20 -15.29
CA ALA A 726 -2.01 18.07 -16.33
C ALA A 726 -1.50 17.23 -17.51
N LEU A 727 -1.98 17.51 -18.72
CA LEU A 727 -1.57 16.84 -19.95
C LEU A 727 -0.78 17.79 -20.87
N PRO A 728 0.14 17.27 -21.69
CA PRO A 728 0.66 15.90 -21.69
C PRO A 728 1.45 15.59 -20.40
N GLN A 729 1.43 14.32 -19.97
CA GLN A 729 2.22 13.86 -18.83
C GLN A 729 3.72 13.80 -19.19
N GLY A 730 4.56 13.51 -18.21
CA GLY A 730 6.02 13.38 -18.35
C GLY A 730 6.77 14.72 -18.48
N ARG A 731 6.13 15.85 -18.18
CA ARG A 731 6.75 17.18 -18.33
C ARG A 731 7.52 17.61 -17.09
N ALA A 732 8.55 18.42 -17.29
CA ALA A 732 9.39 18.94 -16.20
C ALA A 732 8.58 19.69 -15.15
N ALA A 733 9.13 19.80 -13.93
CA ALA A 733 8.51 20.52 -12.83
C ALA A 733 8.24 21.99 -13.17
N THR A 734 7.18 22.53 -12.59
CA THR A 734 6.72 23.91 -12.68
C THR A 734 6.88 24.61 -11.34
N THR A 735 6.90 25.94 -11.36
CA THR A 735 6.97 26.80 -10.19
C THR A 735 5.64 27.54 -9.98
N LEU A 736 5.46 28.16 -8.81
CA LEU A 736 4.29 29.02 -8.58
C LEU A 736 4.19 30.16 -9.61
N ALA A 737 5.32 30.68 -10.08
CA ALA A 737 5.39 31.77 -11.06
C ALA A 737 4.91 31.35 -12.46
N ASP A 738 4.99 30.07 -12.81
CA ASP A 738 4.47 29.54 -14.07
C ASP A 738 2.92 29.54 -14.10
N GLY A 739 2.27 29.67 -12.94
CA GLY A 739 0.83 29.89 -12.82
C GLY A 739 -0.05 28.69 -13.15
N VAL A 740 0.52 27.52 -13.44
CA VAL A 740 -0.21 26.28 -13.81
C VAL A 740 -1.03 25.77 -12.62
N ARG A 741 -2.33 26.09 -12.59
CA ARG A 741 -3.19 25.84 -11.42
C ARG A 741 -4.66 25.64 -11.75
N LEU A 742 -5.37 25.00 -10.83
CA LEU A 742 -6.82 24.94 -10.76
C LEU A 742 -7.33 25.95 -9.74
N GLU A 743 -8.48 26.57 -10.01
CA GLU A 743 -9.18 27.44 -9.07
C GLU A 743 -10.61 26.94 -8.81
N TYR A 744 -11.00 26.94 -7.54
CA TYR A 744 -12.32 26.51 -7.07
C TYR A 744 -12.95 27.63 -6.27
N ASP A 745 -14.09 28.14 -6.74
CA ASP A 745 -14.90 29.10 -6.00
C ASP A 745 -15.69 28.36 -4.91
N VAL A 746 -15.61 28.85 -3.67
CA VAL A 746 -16.29 28.26 -2.52
C VAL A 746 -16.94 29.34 -1.67
N ASP A 747 -18.18 29.09 -1.22
CA ASP A 747 -18.89 29.96 -0.29
C ASP A 747 -18.83 29.35 1.12
N VAL A 748 -18.13 30.05 2.03
CA VAL A 748 -17.98 29.66 3.43
C VAL A 748 -19.07 30.33 4.26
N GLU A 749 -20.03 29.55 4.76
CA GLU A 749 -21.16 30.08 5.54
C GLU A 749 -20.73 30.66 6.89
N ARG A 750 -19.78 30.02 7.57
CA ARG A 750 -19.26 30.45 8.87
C ARG A 750 -17.74 30.40 8.83
N GLY A 751 -17.12 31.55 9.03
CA GLY A 751 -15.68 31.67 9.15
C GLY A 751 -15.12 31.01 10.41
N GLY A 752 -13.81 30.81 10.42
CA GLY A 752 -13.06 30.20 11.51
C GLY A 752 -11.82 29.48 10.99
N ASP A 753 -11.16 28.76 11.88
CA ASP A 753 -10.06 27.87 11.50
C ASP A 753 -10.60 26.67 10.72
N MET A 754 -9.98 26.36 9.58
CA MET A 754 -10.40 25.30 8.67
C MET A 754 -9.25 24.36 8.31
N ASN A 755 -9.58 23.12 7.98
CA ASN A 755 -8.66 22.17 7.36
C ASN A 755 -9.03 22.03 5.89
N LEU A 756 -8.06 22.25 5.00
CA LEU A 756 -8.18 21.96 3.58
C LEU A 756 -7.41 20.68 3.28
N GLU A 757 -8.15 19.66 2.85
CA GLU A 757 -7.61 18.37 2.46
C GLU A 757 -7.75 18.16 0.95
N LEU A 758 -6.68 17.70 0.32
CA LEU A 758 -6.62 17.28 -1.08
C LEU A 758 -6.53 15.76 -1.11
N SER A 759 -7.52 15.12 -1.70
CA SER A 759 -7.56 13.69 -1.97
C SER A 759 -6.86 13.43 -3.31
N MET A 760 -5.69 12.79 -3.25
CA MET A 760 -4.86 12.44 -4.40
C MET A 760 -5.05 10.96 -4.75
N LEU A 761 -4.87 10.57 -6.01
CA LEU A 761 -4.54 9.16 -6.30
C LEU A 761 -3.16 8.83 -5.74
N PRO A 762 -2.91 7.58 -5.33
CA PRO A 762 -1.65 7.20 -4.68
C PRO A 762 -0.54 6.96 -5.72
N THR A 763 -0.27 7.97 -6.55
CA THR A 763 0.78 7.90 -7.58
C THR A 763 2.18 7.95 -6.97
N LEU A 764 3.15 7.38 -7.68
CA LEU A 764 4.55 7.33 -7.27
C LEU A 764 5.43 8.32 -8.03
N ASP A 765 6.52 8.72 -7.39
CA ASP A 765 7.56 9.54 -7.98
C ASP A 765 8.43 8.70 -8.93
N THR A 766 8.02 8.62 -10.20
CA THR A 766 8.72 7.88 -11.26
C THR A 766 10.12 8.42 -11.56
N ARG A 767 10.45 9.62 -11.06
CA ARG A 767 11.74 10.30 -11.25
C ARG A 767 12.70 10.09 -10.10
N ASN A 768 12.27 9.47 -9.00
CA ASN A 768 13.09 9.29 -7.78
C ASN A 768 13.70 10.63 -7.31
N ALA A 769 12.87 11.69 -7.33
CA ALA A 769 13.20 13.05 -6.92
C ALA A 769 12.87 13.37 -5.45
N GLY A 770 12.35 12.40 -4.68
CA GLY A 770 12.02 12.54 -3.26
C GLY A 770 10.56 12.88 -2.95
N GLY A 771 9.65 12.55 -3.87
CA GLY A 771 8.20 12.71 -3.76
C GLY A 771 7.58 13.63 -4.82
N ILE A 772 6.25 13.66 -4.90
CA ILE A 772 5.50 14.52 -5.81
C ILE A 772 4.97 15.75 -5.05
N ARG A 773 5.34 16.96 -5.47
CA ARG A 773 4.89 18.20 -4.86
C ARG A 773 3.69 18.81 -5.58
N VAL A 774 2.80 19.38 -4.79
CA VAL A 774 1.74 20.31 -5.22
C VAL A 774 1.78 21.52 -4.30
N ALA A 775 1.17 22.64 -4.69
CA ALA A 775 0.94 23.73 -3.75
C ALA A 775 -0.54 24.07 -3.66
N VAL A 776 -0.96 24.54 -2.50
CA VAL A 776 -2.35 24.93 -2.24
C VAL A 776 -2.42 26.29 -1.55
N GLY A 777 -3.42 27.09 -1.87
CA GLY A 777 -3.64 28.41 -1.30
C GLY A 777 -5.12 28.77 -1.31
N ILE A 778 -5.49 29.77 -0.51
CA ILE A 778 -6.83 30.34 -0.49
C ILE A 778 -6.71 31.86 -0.62
N ASP A 779 -7.44 32.42 -1.58
CA ASP A 779 -7.37 33.84 -1.94
C ASP A 779 -5.91 34.29 -2.13
N ASP A 780 -5.56 35.49 -1.66
CA ASP A 780 -4.24 36.08 -1.83
C ASP A 780 -3.24 35.64 -0.75
N ARG A 781 -3.57 34.60 0.03
CA ARG A 781 -2.65 34.08 1.06
C ARG A 781 -1.49 33.31 0.41
N PRO A 782 -0.31 33.27 1.06
CA PRO A 782 0.83 32.50 0.57
C PRO A 782 0.45 31.03 0.34
N ALA A 783 0.82 30.49 -0.83
CA ALA A 783 0.62 29.09 -1.14
C ALA A 783 1.53 28.21 -0.27
N GLN A 784 1.00 27.08 0.16
CA GLN A 784 1.70 26.07 0.95
C GLN A 784 2.01 24.87 0.07
N GLU A 785 3.28 24.46 0.05
CA GLU A 785 3.70 23.24 -0.63
C GLU A 785 3.31 22.01 0.21
N LEU A 786 2.67 21.05 -0.45
CA LEU A 786 2.34 19.74 0.10
C LEU A 786 3.05 18.67 -0.74
N LYS A 787 3.47 17.59 -0.07
CA LYS A 787 4.26 16.53 -0.71
C LYS A 787 3.63 15.15 -0.51
N LEU A 788 3.34 14.49 -1.63
CA LEU A 788 2.99 13.07 -1.69
C LEU A 788 4.29 12.25 -1.66
N ASN A 789 4.54 11.54 -0.57
CA ASN A 789 5.76 10.74 -0.37
C ASN A 789 5.40 9.31 0.01
N LEU A 790 5.16 8.49 -1.00
CA LEU A 790 4.82 7.08 -0.88
C LEU A 790 6.01 6.23 -1.33
N GLN A 791 6.40 5.24 -0.53
CA GLN A 791 7.51 4.34 -0.85
C GLN A 791 7.02 2.87 -0.81
N PRO A 792 6.96 2.19 -1.97
CA PRO A 792 6.62 0.78 -2.01
C PRO A 792 7.66 -0.09 -1.30
N THR A 793 7.19 -1.08 -0.54
CA THR A 793 8.05 -2.08 0.10
C THR A 793 7.48 -3.47 -0.06
N ALA A 794 8.36 -4.46 -0.24
CA ALA A 794 8.00 -5.87 -0.29
C ALA A 794 8.07 -6.54 1.10
N GLY A 795 8.72 -5.87 2.07
CA GLY A 795 8.93 -6.36 3.43
C GLY A 795 8.04 -5.67 4.46
N PRO A 796 8.38 -5.75 5.76
CA PRO A 796 7.65 -5.01 6.79
C PRO A 796 7.68 -3.50 6.53
N GLU A 797 6.59 -2.82 6.83
CA GLU A 797 6.45 -1.37 6.68
C GLU A 797 7.20 -0.66 7.83
N LEU A 798 8.48 -0.33 7.64
CA LEU A 798 9.35 0.19 8.70
C LEU A 798 9.27 1.71 8.83
N THR A 799 9.17 2.41 7.70
CA THR A 799 9.15 3.87 7.63
C THR A 799 7.72 4.41 7.52
N ARG A 800 7.58 5.71 7.78
CA ARG A 800 6.29 6.40 7.59
C ARG A 800 5.81 6.34 6.13
N ALA A 801 6.73 6.51 5.18
CA ALA A 801 6.40 6.52 3.75
C ALA A 801 5.93 5.14 3.24
N GLU A 802 6.47 4.06 3.80
CA GLU A 802 6.03 2.69 3.51
C GLU A 802 4.65 2.39 4.10
N LYS A 803 4.40 2.79 5.35
CA LYS A 803 3.06 2.68 5.98
C LYS A 803 2.02 3.52 5.24
N ASP A 804 2.40 4.74 4.86
CA ASP A 804 1.55 5.63 4.08
C ASP A 804 1.27 5.04 2.69
N TRP A 805 2.26 4.46 2.00
CA TRP A 805 2.05 3.73 0.74
C TRP A 805 1.08 2.56 0.93
N ALA A 806 1.32 1.69 1.92
CA ALA A 806 0.50 0.51 2.14
C ALA A 806 -0.97 0.88 2.46
N GLN A 807 -1.19 1.94 3.24
CA GLN A 807 -2.53 2.46 3.47
C GLN A 807 -3.13 3.06 2.20
N ALA A 808 -2.33 3.81 1.43
CA ALA A 808 -2.79 4.50 0.23
C ALA A 808 -3.21 3.54 -0.89
N VAL A 809 -2.54 2.39 -1.06
CA VAL A 809 -2.94 1.36 -2.04
C VAL A 809 -4.15 0.56 -1.57
N LYS A 810 -4.31 0.32 -0.26
CA LYS A 810 -5.52 -0.31 0.32
C LYS A 810 -6.77 0.54 0.11
N ASP A 811 -6.62 1.84 0.24
CA ASP A 811 -7.70 2.81 0.14
C ASP A 811 -7.81 3.43 -1.26
N ASN A 812 -6.90 3.12 -2.18
CA ASN A 812 -6.78 3.74 -3.52
C ASN A 812 -6.83 5.29 -3.50
N GLN A 813 -6.29 5.89 -2.45
CA GLN A 813 -6.30 7.33 -2.18
C GLN A 813 -5.19 7.71 -1.20
N PHE A 814 -4.65 8.93 -1.32
CA PHE A 814 -3.85 9.55 -0.27
C PHE A 814 -4.31 10.99 0.00
N SER A 815 -4.41 11.38 1.27
CA SER A 815 -4.87 12.72 1.66
C SER A 815 -3.70 13.62 2.06
N LEU A 816 -3.59 14.79 1.41
CA LEU A 816 -2.67 15.87 1.76
C LEU A 816 -3.45 17.00 2.42
N GLY A 817 -3.04 17.46 3.60
CA GLY A 817 -3.80 18.46 4.37
C GLY A 817 -2.99 19.68 4.75
N THR A 818 -3.66 20.83 4.82
CA THR A 818 -3.15 22.01 5.51
C THR A 818 -4.22 22.73 6.33
N ARG A 819 -3.78 23.41 7.37
CA ARG A 819 -4.62 24.28 8.21
C ARG A 819 -4.65 25.70 7.63
N LEU A 820 -5.86 26.24 7.57
CA LEU A 820 -6.16 27.60 7.18
C LEU A 820 -6.73 28.33 8.40
N ALA A 821 -5.94 29.19 9.03
CA ALA A 821 -6.39 29.95 10.19
C ALA A 821 -7.32 31.11 9.76
N ASP A 822 -8.35 31.42 10.53
CA ASP A 822 -9.20 32.61 10.35
C ASP A 822 -9.72 32.79 8.90
N VAL A 823 -10.26 31.73 8.29
CA VAL A 823 -11.00 31.84 7.01
C VAL A 823 -12.28 32.62 7.30
N LYS A 824 -12.58 33.67 6.53
CA LYS A 824 -13.77 34.50 6.78
C LYS A 824 -15.03 33.81 6.27
N ALA A 825 -16.20 34.29 6.68
CA ALA A 825 -17.43 33.91 6.00
C ALA A 825 -17.52 34.68 4.67
N GLY A 826 -18.06 34.05 3.63
CA GLY A 826 -18.21 34.63 2.30
C GLY A 826 -17.53 33.81 1.21
N ARG A 827 -17.38 34.42 0.04
CA ARG A 827 -16.80 33.77 -1.14
C ARG A 827 -15.28 33.77 -1.07
N HIS A 828 -14.69 32.61 -1.34
CA HIS A 828 -13.25 32.39 -1.39
C HIS A 828 -12.86 31.65 -2.67
N VAL A 829 -11.58 31.72 -3.03
CA VAL A 829 -11.00 30.95 -4.15
C VAL A 829 -9.89 30.05 -3.63
N ILE A 830 -10.11 28.74 -3.65
CA ILE A 830 -9.06 27.76 -3.40
C ILE A 830 -8.26 27.56 -4.69
N ARG A 831 -6.94 27.60 -4.59
CA ARG A 831 -6.01 27.42 -5.70
C ARG A 831 -5.12 26.22 -5.47
N VAL A 832 -4.97 25.35 -6.47
CA VAL A 832 -4.08 24.19 -6.44
C VAL A 832 -3.13 24.27 -7.63
N TRP A 833 -1.83 24.43 -7.35
CA TRP A 833 -0.79 24.49 -8.37
C TRP A 833 -0.16 23.11 -8.57
N ARG A 834 0.08 22.78 -9.84
CA ARG A 834 0.94 21.66 -10.21
C ARG A 834 2.39 22.10 -10.05
N LEU A 835 3.17 21.40 -9.23
CA LEU A 835 4.62 21.62 -9.13
C LEU A 835 5.36 20.48 -9.81
N ASP A 836 5.10 19.24 -9.41
CA ASP A 836 5.67 18.06 -10.07
C ASP A 836 4.64 17.34 -10.95
N ASP A 837 5.15 16.48 -11.82
CA ASP A 837 4.34 15.61 -12.67
C ASP A 837 3.68 14.46 -11.90
N ASN A 838 2.76 13.74 -12.55
CA ASN A 838 2.05 12.60 -11.97
C ASN A 838 1.24 12.95 -10.69
N ALA A 839 0.91 14.23 -10.48
CA ALA A 839 0.04 14.69 -9.41
C ALA A 839 -1.43 14.64 -9.87
N VAL A 840 -2.19 13.65 -9.40
CA VAL A 840 -3.58 13.42 -9.83
C VAL A 840 -4.56 13.68 -8.69
N LEU A 841 -5.34 14.76 -8.81
CA LEU A 841 -6.24 15.25 -7.78
C LEU A 841 -7.66 14.73 -8.00
N GLN A 842 -8.26 14.11 -6.98
CA GLN A 842 -9.62 13.55 -7.05
C GLN A 842 -10.66 14.51 -6.45
N LYS A 843 -10.35 15.08 -5.28
CA LYS A 843 -11.34 15.81 -4.47
C LYS A 843 -10.67 16.77 -3.51
N LEU A 844 -11.35 17.86 -3.16
CA LEU A 844 -10.97 18.76 -2.09
C LEU A 844 -12.04 18.73 -1.00
N VAL A 845 -11.61 18.79 0.27
CA VAL A 845 -12.51 18.89 1.41
C VAL A 845 -12.06 20.08 2.26
N LEU A 846 -12.91 21.11 2.34
CA LEU A 846 -12.75 22.22 3.27
C LEU A 846 -13.69 22.00 4.45
N ALA A 847 -13.13 21.59 5.59
CA ALA A 847 -13.90 21.36 6.80
C ALA A 847 -13.53 22.39 7.86
N PRO A 848 -14.50 22.91 8.64
CA PRO A 848 -14.18 23.59 9.89
C PRO A 848 -13.26 22.68 10.70
N LEU A 849 -12.16 23.23 11.20
CA LEU A 849 -11.46 22.52 12.27
C LEU A 849 -12.49 22.37 13.39
N PRO A 850 -12.65 21.16 13.96
CA PRO A 850 -13.54 20.98 15.10
C PRO A 850 -13.24 22.11 16.07
N SER A 851 -14.26 22.92 16.42
CA SER A 851 -14.15 23.91 17.49
C SER A 851 -13.43 23.20 18.60
N ALA A 852 -12.20 23.63 18.87
CA ALA A 852 -11.35 22.95 19.81
C ALA A 852 -12.02 23.05 21.18
N ALA A 853 -12.83 22.05 21.55
CA ALA A 853 -12.50 21.35 22.77
C ALA A 853 -11.05 20.94 22.55
N VAL A 854 -10.15 21.79 23.07
CA VAL A 854 -8.70 21.69 22.94
C VAL A 854 -8.36 20.22 23.15
N ALA A 855 -7.93 19.53 22.10
CA ALA A 855 -7.21 18.27 22.28
C ALA A 855 -6.11 18.60 23.29
N PRO A 856 -6.05 17.93 24.46
CA PRO A 856 -5.19 18.37 25.54
C PRO A 856 -3.74 18.30 25.07
N ARG A 857 -3.17 19.40 24.61
CA ARG A 857 -1.74 19.44 24.35
C ARG A 857 -1.07 19.22 25.70
N GLY A 858 -0.28 18.16 25.82
CA GLY A 858 0.44 17.85 27.06
C GLY A 858 1.17 19.09 27.60
N ALA A 859 1.29 19.17 28.92
CA ALA A 859 1.76 20.32 29.67
C ALA A 859 3.14 20.85 29.21
N ALA A 860 4.01 19.96 28.70
CA ALA A 860 5.32 20.34 28.19
C ALA A 860 5.27 21.15 26.88
N ASN A 861 4.20 20.99 26.09
CA ASN A 861 3.99 21.79 24.88
C ASN A 861 3.20 23.08 25.16
N THR A 862 2.33 23.08 26.17
CA THR A 862 1.46 24.22 26.49
C THR A 862 2.07 25.17 27.51
N GLY A 863 3.03 24.70 28.31
CA GLY A 863 3.48 25.40 29.51
C GLY A 863 2.46 25.38 30.66
N HIS A 864 1.29 24.78 30.47
CA HIS A 864 0.21 24.71 31.47
C HIS A 864 0.25 23.37 32.21
N TYR A 865 0.99 23.34 33.31
CA TYR A 865 1.07 22.18 34.20
C TYR A 865 -0.08 22.22 35.21
N ARG A 866 -0.84 21.12 35.29
CA ARG A 866 -2.02 20.96 36.15
C ARG A 866 -1.63 21.05 37.63
N ASN A 867 -2.31 21.91 38.40
CA ASN A 867 -2.21 21.96 39.85
C ASN A 867 -3.40 21.22 40.47
N LEU A 868 -3.30 19.89 40.50
CA LEU A 868 -4.34 19.00 41.02
C LEU A 868 -4.63 19.27 42.51
N LEU A 869 -3.63 19.64 43.30
CA LEU A 869 -3.82 19.98 44.71
C LEU A 869 -4.86 21.09 44.87
N ARG A 870 -4.75 22.18 44.13
CA ARG A 870 -5.69 23.31 44.22
C ARG A 870 -7.06 23.02 43.61
N GLU A 871 -7.14 22.08 42.67
CA GLU A 871 -8.44 21.61 42.15
C GLU A 871 -9.22 20.81 43.20
N VAL A 872 -8.52 20.00 43.99
CA VAL A 872 -9.11 19.22 45.10
C VAL A 872 -9.34 20.11 46.32
N ARG A 873 -8.37 20.93 46.68
CA ARG A 873 -8.30 21.79 47.87
C ARG A 873 -8.15 23.26 47.49
N PRO A 874 -9.25 23.92 47.05
CA PRO A 874 -9.22 25.32 46.66
C PRO A 874 -8.93 26.27 47.84
N ASP A 875 -9.04 25.79 49.08
CA ASP A 875 -8.67 26.49 50.31
C ASP A 875 -7.15 26.65 50.49
N ILE A 876 -6.33 25.85 49.81
CA ILE A 876 -4.87 25.94 49.86
C ILE A 876 -4.37 27.00 48.88
N THR A 877 -3.58 27.95 49.36
CA THR A 877 -3.01 29.03 48.57
C THR A 877 -1.65 28.65 47.97
N GLU A 878 -1.18 29.43 46.98
CA GLU A 878 0.20 29.27 46.47
C GLU A 878 1.27 29.55 47.53
N ALA A 879 0.95 30.39 48.53
CA ALA A 879 1.83 30.66 49.66
C ALA A 879 1.97 29.41 50.53
N ASP A 880 0.87 28.73 50.83
CA ASP A 880 0.86 27.47 51.59
C ASP A 880 1.67 26.37 50.87
N ILE A 881 1.47 26.24 49.55
CA ILE A 881 2.25 25.30 48.72
C ILE A 881 3.74 25.63 48.77
N SER A 882 4.08 26.91 48.65
CA SER A 882 5.48 27.34 48.67
C SER A 882 6.12 27.13 50.03
N ALA A 883 5.37 27.36 51.12
CA ALA A 883 5.80 27.08 52.49
C ALA A 883 6.01 25.57 52.71
N LYS A 884 5.10 24.73 52.22
CA LYS A 884 5.22 23.27 52.32
C LYS A 884 6.47 22.75 51.58
N LEU A 885 6.69 23.20 50.34
CA LEU A 885 7.89 22.83 49.58
C LEU A 885 9.18 23.37 50.21
N ALA A 886 9.14 24.57 50.80
CA ALA A 886 10.24 25.12 51.56
C ALA A 886 10.54 24.30 52.83
N ALA A 887 9.51 23.79 53.52
CA ALA A 887 9.69 22.90 54.67
C ALA A 887 10.32 21.55 54.27
N TYR A 888 9.91 20.96 53.14
CA TYR A 888 10.56 19.77 52.58
C TYR A 888 12.03 20.04 52.24
N TRP A 889 12.33 21.18 51.61
CA TRP A 889 13.70 21.60 51.32
C TRP A 889 14.52 21.77 52.59
N GLN A 890 14.01 22.56 53.55
CA GLN A 890 14.67 22.82 54.82
C GLN A 890 14.92 21.52 55.59
N SER A 891 14.00 20.56 55.58
CA SER A 891 14.16 19.28 56.25
C SER A 891 15.19 18.40 55.56
N LEU A 892 15.02 18.14 54.25
CA LEU A 892 15.76 17.10 53.53
C LEU A 892 17.14 17.58 53.02
N PHE A 893 17.28 18.85 52.69
CA PHE A 893 18.53 19.42 52.17
C PHE A 893 19.33 20.17 53.23
N GLU A 894 18.66 20.85 54.16
CA GLU A 894 19.31 21.77 55.12
C GLU A 894 19.15 21.34 56.59
N GLY A 895 18.41 20.27 56.89
CA GLY A 895 17.94 19.91 58.25
C GLY A 895 19.08 19.47 59.17
N ASP A 896 18.85 18.92 60.35
CA ASP A 896 19.95 18.33 61.13
C ASP A 896 20.21 16.87 60.73
N GLY A 897 21.14 16.18 61.42
CA GLY A 897 21.46 14.77 61.14
C GLY A 897 20.30 13.78 61.31
N THR A 898 19.15 14.22 61.84
CA THR A 898 17.94 13.39 61.99
C THR A 898 16.90 13.62 60.89
N HIS A 899 17.04 14.70 60.11
CA HIS A 899 16.10 15.11 59.06
C HIS A 899 16.73 15.15 57.66
N ARG A 900 17.97 15.63 57.52
CA ARG A 900 18.59 15.78 56.20
C ARG A 900 18.91 14.42 55.60
N VAL A 901 18.90 14.39 54.27
CA VAL A 901 19.44 13.33 53.42
C VAL A 901 20.58 13.86 52.56
N VAL A 902 20.66 15.17 52.34
CA VAL A 902 21.78 15.80 51.62
C VAL A 902 22.83 16.30 52.61
N TYR A 903 24.07 15.85 52.46
CA TYR A 903 25.17 16.17 53.36
C TYR A 903 26.31 16.84 52.58
N PRO A 904 26.96 17.86 53.16
CA PRO A 904 28.17 18.43 52.57
C PRO A 904 29.31 17.40 52.60
N ALA A 905 30.15 17.44 51.57
CA ALA A 905 31.35 16.63 51.44
C ALA A 905 32.60 17.54 51.29
N PRO A 906 33.82 17.00 51.44
CA PRO A 906 35.03 17.71 51.03
C PRO A 906 34.91 18.19 49.58
N ALA A 907 35.35 19.43 49.31
CA ALA A 907 35.30 20.00 47.97
C ALA A 907 36.09 19.14 46.96
N THR A 908 35.57 19.04 45.73
CA THR A 908 36.28 18.41 44.61
C THR A 908 37.11 19.45 43.87
N ALA A 909 37.86 19.04 42.85
CA ALA A 909 38.62 19.96 42.00
C ALA A 909 37.73 21.02 41.32
N ASP A 910 36.45 20.71 41.10
CA ASP A 910 35.50 21.58 40.41
C ASP A 910 34.73 22.52 41.34
N GLY A 911 34.71 22.28 42.66
CA GLY A 911 34.06 23.15 43.64
C GLY A 911 33.48 22.45 44.87
N PRO A 912 32.56 23.11 45.61
CA PRO A 912 31.82 22.49 46.71
C PRO A 912 31.15 21.19 46.27
N ALA A 913 31.04 20.23 47.18
CA ALA A 913 30.47 18.91 46.91
C ALA A 913 29.47 18.52 47.98
N SER A 914 28.45 17.75 47.60
CA SER A 914 27.45 17.20 48.51
C SER A 914 27.00 15.85 48.01
N TYR A 915 26.55 14.99 48.93
CA TYR A 915 26.01 13.67 48.60
C TYR A 915 24.65 13.46 49.24
N VAL A 916 23.84 12.58 48.66
CA VAL A 916 22.57 12.12 49.21
C VAL A 916 22.80 10.79 49.90
N LEU A 917 22.68 10.77 51.22
CA LEU A 917 22.87 9.58 52.05
C LEU A 917 21.57 8.77 52.10
N ASP A 918 21.64 7.52 51.65
CA ASP A 918 20.70 6.50 52.10
C ASP A 918 21.02 6.16 53.55
N VAL A 919 20.24 6.73 54.45
CA VAL A 919 20.46 6.65 55.88
C VAL A 919 20.23 5.23 56.40
N GLY A 920 19.30 4.50 55.80
CA GLY A 920 18.99 3.12 56.19
C GLY A 920 20.14 2.17 55.86
N ASN A 921 20.82 2.40 54.73
CA ASN A 921 21.91 1.54 54.25
C ASN A 921 23.33 2.11 54.52
N ALA A 922 23.42 3.33 55.05
CA ALA A 922 24.66 4.06 55.28
C ALA A 922 25.57 4.08 54.03
N ASP A 923 24.96 4.38 52.88
CA ASP A 923 25.62 4.46 51.57
C ASP A 923 25.04 5.60 50.72
N VAL A 924 25.67 5.87 49.58
CA VAL A 924 25.25 6.86 48.59
C VAL A 924 24.90 6.11 47.31
N ARG A 925 23.68 6.35 46.80
CA ARG A 925 23.15 5.64 45.63
C ARG A 925 22.94 6.56 44.44
N SER A 926 23.12 6.04 43.22
CA SER A 926 22.95 6.83 41.99
C SER A 926 21.52 7.36 41.85
N GLU A 927 20.53 6.54 42.21
CA GLU A 927 19.11 6.90 42.32
C GLU A 927 18.94 8.19 43.14
N GLY A 928 19.32 8.18 44.42
CA GLY A 928 19.09 9.32 45.33
C GLY A 928 19.89 10.57 44.96
N MET A 929 21.12 10.38 44.46
CA MET A 929 21.91 11.49 43.91
C MET A 929 21.20 12.16 42.74
N SER A 930 20.69 11.36 41.80
CA SER A 930 19.97 11.85 40.62
C SER A 930 18.63 12.49 40.99
N TYR A 931 17.92 11.98 41.99
CA TYR A 931 16.69 12.59 42.52
C TYR A 931 16.97 13.91 43.23
N GLY A 932 18.05 13.99 44.02
CA GLY A 932 18.49 15.24 44.64
C GLY A 932 18.79 16.32 43.60
N MET A 933 19.47 15.95 42.51
CA MET A 933 19.71 16.85 41.36
C MET A 933 18.40 17.25 40.67
N MET A 934 17.48 16.30 40.44
CA MET A 934 16.18 16.59 39.84
C MET A 934 15.37 17.57 40.70
N ILE A 935 15.31 17.37 42.02
CA ILE A 935 14.63 18.28 42.94
C ILE A 935 15.30 19.67 42.93
N ALA A 936 16.63 19.73 42.99
CA ALA A 936 17.36 21.00 42.97
C ALA A 936 17.11 21.80 41.68
N VAL A 937 17.10 21.14 40.51
CA VAL A 937 16.81 21.83 39.24
C VAL A 937 15.35 22.27 39.14
N GLN A 938 14.39 21.50 39.69
CA GLN A 938 12.97 21.90 39.74
C GLN A 938 12.73 23.06 40.72
N MET A 939 13.46 23.10 41.84
CA MET A 939 13.40 24.16 42.85
C MET A 939 14.24 25.40 42.48
N GLY A 940 15.05 25.35 41.42
CA GLY A 940 15.88 26.49 40.99
C GLY A 940 17.12 26.71 41.86
N ARG A 941 17.65 25.65 42.47
CA ARG A 941 18.72 25.64 43.46
C ARG A 941 20.05 25.21 42.82
N LYS A 942 20.67 26.14 42.09
CA LYS A 942 21.85 25.86 41.25
C LYS A 942 23.08 25.44 42.07
N ALA A 943 23.34 26.08 43.20
CA ALA A 943 24.53 25.79 44.00
C ALA A 943 24.50 24.36 44.56
N GLU A 944 23.33 23.90 45.00
CA GLU A 944 23.10 22.57 45.53
C GLU A 944 23.10 21.51 44.42
N PHE A 945 22.53 21.84 43.25
CA PHE A 945 22.65 21.00 42.06
C PHE A 945 24.12 20.77 41.67
N ASP A 946 24.90 21.85 41.58
CA ASP A 946 26.32 21.80 41.23
C ASP A 946 27.10 21.00 42.27
N ALA A 947 26.82 21.18 43.56
CA ALA A 947 27.49 20.42 44.61
C ALA A 947 27.20 18.91 44.54
N LEU A 948 25.96 18.52 44.25
CA LEU A 948 25.58 17.12 44.03
C LEU A 948 26.26 16.54 42.77
N TRP A 949 26.26 17.30 41.68
CA TRP A 949 26.88 16.89 40.42
C TRP A 949 28.40 16.73 40.54
N ASN A 950 29.06 17.67 41.21
CA ASN A 950 30.49 17.62 41.48
C ASN A 950 30.87 16.33 42.21
N TRP A 951 30.09 15.94 43.23
CA TRP A 951 30.33 14.68 43.95
C TRP A 951 30.08 13.46 43.06
N ALA A 952 28.94 13.40 42.37
CA ALA A 952 28.59 12.27 41.50
C ALA A 952 29.61 12.05 40.37
N ALA A 953 29.98 13.11 39.64
CA ALA A 953 30.92 13.04 38.53
C ALA A 953 32.35 12.70 38.97
N THR A 954 32.73 13.08 40.20
CA THR A 954 34.07 12.82 40.76
C THR A 954 34.18 11.40 41.30
N HIS A 955 33.20 10.96 42.10
CA HIS A 955 33.32 9.72 42.85
C HIS A 955 32.65 8.54 42.14
N MET A 956 31.46 8.74 41.57
CA MET A 956 30.64 7.62 41.07
C MET A 956 30.99 7.24 39.63
N ARG A 957 31.40 8.19 38.78
CA ARG A 957 31.64 7.95 37.36
C ARG A 957 32.82 7.00 37.11
N TYR A 958 32.63 6.04 36.22
CA TYR A 958 33.72 5.25 35.65
C TYR A 958 34.50 6.06 34.63
N THR A 959 35.79 6.25 34.86
CA THR A 959 36.67 7.05 33.98
C THR A 959 37.47 6.22 32.97
N ALA A 960 37.55 4.91 33.18
CA ALA A 960 38.31 3.99 32.33
C ALA A 960 37.67 2.59 32.28
N GLY A 961 38.13 1.77 31.33
CA GLY A 961 37.69 0.40 31.13
C GLY A 961 36.33 0.29 30.42
N PRO A 962 35.81 -0.94 30.24
CA PRO A 962 34.57 -1.20 29.50
C PRO A 962 33.33 -0.51 30.08
N ARG A 963 33.34 -0.08 31.34
CA ARG A 963 32.24 0.68 31.98
C ARG A 963 32.39 2.19 31.89
N ALA A 964 33.47 2.72 31.30
CA ALA A 964 33.72 4.15 31.20
C ALA A 964 32.49 4.92 30.68
N GLY A 965 32.12 6.00 31.38
CA GLY A 965 30.94 6.82 31.10
C GLY A 965 29.71 6.49 31.94
N TYR A 966 29.59 5.27 32.49
CA TYR A 966 28.52 4.92 33.46
C TYR A 966 28.88 5.33 34.90
N PHE A 967 27.90 5.25 35.81
CA PHE A 967 28.05 5.62 37.21
C PHE A 967 27.90 4.37 38.10
N ARG A 968 28.68 4.30 39.18
CA ARG A 968 28.55 3.23 40.18
C ARG A 968 27.26 3.42 40.95
N TRP A 969 26.44 2.38 41.04
CA TRP A 969 25.13 2.47 41.69
C TRP A 969 25.23 2.70 43.21
N GLN A 970 26.34 2.29 43.84
CA GLN A 970 26.54 2.34 45.29
C GLN A 970 27.96 2.80 45.66
N CYS A 971 28.05 3.75 46.58
CA CYS A 971 29.29 4.30 47.13
C CYS A 971 29.17 4.56 48.64
N LYS A 972 30.28 4.85 49.32
CA LYS A 972 30.27 5.35 50.69
C LYS A 972 30.36 6.88 50.70
N PRO A 973 30.00 7.57 51.81
CA PRO A 973 30.15 9.02 51.92
C PRO A 973 31.55 9.54 51.62
N ALA A 974 32.58 8.73 51.87
CA ALA A 974 33.98 9.08 51.60
C ALA A 974 34.40 8.87 50.13
N GLY A 975 33.60 8.18 49.31
CA GLY A 975 33.94 7.82 47.94
C GLY A 975 33.49 6.41 47.54
N CYS A 976 33.91 5.96 46.35
CA CYS A 976 33.54 4.66 45.78
C CYS A 976 34.76 3.72 45.75
N ASP A 977 34.91 2.91 46.79
CA ASP A 977 36.05 2.00 47.00
C ASP A 977 35.78 0.57 46.52
N ARG A 978 34.56 0.29 46.03
CA ARG A 978 34.15 -1.01 45.45
C ARG A 978 33.73 -0.84 43.99
N ASP A 979 33.97 -1.87 43.16
CA ASP A 979 33.56 -1.92 41.75
C ASP A 979 32.06 -2.25 41.62
N ALA A 980 31.20 -1.39 42.15
CA ALA A 980 29.74 -1.53 42.07
C ALA A 980 29.24 -1.27 40.65
N VAL A 981 28.36 -2.13 40.13
CA VAL A 981 27.80 -2.03 38.76
C VAL A 981 27.03 -0.71 38.49
N PRO A 982 26.69 -0.38 37.25
CA PRO A 982 25.73 0.69 36.97
C PRO A 982 24.28 0.29 37.28
N ALA A 983 23.38 1.26 37.41
CA ALA A 983 21.93 1.04 37.52
C ALA A 983 21.20 1.98 36.55
N SER A 984 20.29 1.47 35.73
CA SER A 984 19.77 2.22 34.58
C SER A 984 18.89 3.43 34.95
N ASP A 985 18.28 3.42 36.14
CA ASP A 985 17.37 4.47 36.62
C ASP A 985 18.11 5.77 36.99
N GLY A 986 19.21 5.66 37.73
CA GLY A 986 20.02 6.80 38.16
C GLY A 986 20.55 7.59 36.96
N GLU A 987 21.07 6.89 35.95
CA GLU A 987 21.60 7.47 34.72
C GLU A 987 20.53 8.20 33.90
N ALA A 988 19.32 7.64 33.81
CA ALA A 988 18.20 8.29 33.14
C ALA A 988 17.82 9.62 33.82
N TYR A 989 17.81 9.66 35.16
CA TYR A 989 17.55 10.88 35.92
C TYR A 989 18.71 11.87 35.85
N PHE A 990 19.98 11.43 35.90
CA PHE A 990 21.14 12.31 35.69
C PHE A 990 21.09 13.00 34.32
N ALA A 991 20.90 12.23 33.25
CA ALA A 991 20.84 12.78 31.89
C ALA A 991 19.73 13.82 31.76
N THR A 992 18.56 13.53 32.31
CA THR A 992 17.40 14.43 32.26
C THR A 992 17.61 15.67 33.11
N ALA A 993 18.13 15.54 34.33
CA ALA A 993 18.39 16.66 35.23
C ALA A 993 19.44 17.62 34.64
N LEU A 994 20.46 17.10 33.96
CA LEU A 994 21.45 17.89 33.23
C LEU A 994 20.86 18.62 32.02
N LEU A 995 20.00 17.98 31.22
CA LEU A 995 19.28 18.66 30.13
C LEU A 995 18.38 19.79 30.65
N MET A 996 17.72 19.58 31.78
CA MET A 996 16.90 20.61 32.43
C MET A 996 17.75 21.74 33.00
N ALA A 997 18.90 21.42 33.62
CA ALA A 997 19.83 22.43 34.14
C ALA A 997 20.39 23.30 33.01
N SER A 998 20.75 22.68 31.88
CA SER A 998 21.13 23.39 30.65
C SER A 998 20.04 24.36 30.19
N SER A 999 18.79 23.90 30.17
CA SER A 999 17.66 24.70 29.71
C SER A 999 17.30 25.82 30.68
N ARG A 1000 17.43 25.58 31.99
CA ARG A 1000 17.05 26.52 33.04
C ARG A 1000 18.12 27.55 33.38
N TRP A 1001 19.39 27.17 33.35
CA TRP A 1001 20.51 28.02 33.81
C TRP A 1001 21.56 28.28 32.72
N GLY A 1002 21.48 27.64 31.56
CA GLY A 1002 22.52 27.68 30.53
C GLY A 1002 23.70 26.75 30.85
N ASN A 1003 24.70 26.73 29.95
CA ASN A 1003 25.90 25.89 30.09
C ASN A 1003 27.11 26.71 30.52
N GLY A 1004 27.91 26.17 31.44
CA GLY A 1004 29.22 26.70 31.86
C GLY A 1004 30.39 25.98 31.16
N GLN A 1005 31.55 25.91 31.84
CA GLN A 1005 32.72 25.16 31.37
C GLN A 1005 32.92 23.87 32.17
N GLY A 1006 33.61 22.88 31.58
CA GLY A 1006 33.96 21.64 32.27
C GLY A 1006 32.73 20.82 32.68
N LEU A 1007 32.64 20.45 33.96
CA LEU A 1007 31.48 19.73 34.52
C LEU A 1007 30.17 20.55 34.46
N TYR A 1008 30.27 21.88 34.35
CA TYR A 1008 29.12 22.77 34.31
C TYR A 1008 28.58 23.00 32.90
N ASP A 1009 29.19 22.43 31.85
CA ASP A 1009 28.53 22.30 30.55
C ASP A 1009 27.51 21.15 30.61
N TYR A 1010 26.36 21.43 31.22
CA TYR A 1010 25.35 20.41 31.50
C TYR A 1010 24.85 19.72 30.24
N ASN A 1011 24.69 20.45 29.13
CA ASN A 1011 24.31 19.82 27.87
C ASN A 1011 25.40 18.86 27.39
N ALA A 1012 26.68 19.24 27.39
CA ALA A 1012 27.74 18.32 26.97
C ALA A 1012 27.79 17.06 27.85
N GLN A 1013 27.65 17.21 29.17
CA GLN A 1013 27.58 16.07 30.09
C GLN A 1013 26.37 15.17 29.79
N ALA A 1014 25.19 15.76 29.54
CA ALA A 1014 23.99 15.01 29.19
C ALA A 1014 24.13 14.26 27.86
N GLN A 1015 24.65 14.91 26.81
CA GLN A 1015 24.83 14.27 25.50
C GLN A 1015 25.82 13.10 25.58
N ALA A 1016 26.91 13.25 26.34
CA ALA A 1016 27.86 12.16 26.57
C ALA A 1016 27.19 10.96 27.26
N LEU A 1017 26.33 11.21 28.24
CA LEU A 1017 25.61 10.16 28.94
C LEU A 1017 24.56 9.49 28.04
N LEU A 1018 23.79 10.26 27.26
CA LEU A 1018 22.83 9.72 26.28
C LEU A 1018 23.52 8.83 25.23
N ASP A 1019 24.65 9.28 24.69
CA ASP A 1019 25.42 8.49 23.71
C ASP A 1019 25.95 7.20 24.34
N THR A 1020 26.44 7.29 25.60
CA THR A 1020 26.93 6.12 26.34
C THR A 1020 25.81 5.12 26.60
N MET A 1021 24.65 5.56 27.10
CA MET A 1021 23.50 4.68 27.41
C MET A 1021 22.97 3.95 26.17
N LEU A 1022 22.97 4.61 25.01
CA LEU A 1022 22.39 4.06 23.79
C LEU A 1022 23.38 3.18 23.01
N HIS A 1023 24.68 3.49 23.06
CA HIS A 1023 25.67 2.93 22.15
C HIS A 1023 26.84 2.22 22.83
N LYS A 1024 26.71 1.84 24.10
CA LYS A 1024 27.84 1.30 24.87
C LYS A 1024 28.51 0.09 24.24
N GLU A 1025 27.71 -0.85 23.72
CA GLU A 1025 28.22 -2.04 23.03
C GLU A 1025 29.01 -1.64 21.78
N ARG A 1026 28.51 -0.69 20.99
CA ARG A 1026 29.25 -0.15 19.83
C ARG A 1026 30.55 0.52 20.25
N MET A 1027 30.52 1.32 21.32
CA MET A 1027 31.70 2.02 21.85
C MET A 1027 32.79 1.06 22.33
N ASN A 1028 32.39 -0.10 22.87
CA ASN A 1028 33.30 -1.14 23.35
C ASN A 1028 33.74 -2.11 22.23
N GLY A 1029 33.16 -2.05 21.02
CA GLY A 1029 33.41 -3.02 19.96
C GLY A 1029 32.67 -4.36 20.14
N GLY A 1030 31.60 -4.37 20.93
CA GLY A 1030 30.82 -5.53 21.34
C GLY A 1030 30.53 -5.51 22.84
N ILE A 1031 30.03 -6.62 23.37
CA ILE A 1031 29.88 -6.82 24.82
C ILE A 1031 31.26 -7.20 25.39
N VAL A 1032 31.80 -6.36 26.25
CA VAL A 1032 33.12 -6.53 26.88
C VAL A 1032 32.96 -6.52 28.39
N ASP A 1033 33.53 -7.51 29.08
CA ASP A 1033 33.37 -7.73 30.53
C ASP A 1033 31.91 -7.76 30.99
N GLY A 1034 31.04 -8.31 30.14
CA GLY A 1034 29.60 -8.38 30.36
C GLY A 1034 28.89 -7.02 30.31
N VAL A 1035 29.54 -5.94 29.84
CA VAL A 1035 28.93 -4.61 29.78
C VAL A 1035 28.08 -4.44 28.52
N HIS A 1036 26.80 -4.12 28.74
CA HIS A 1036 25.79 -3.88 27.71
C HIS A 1036 25.46 -2.38 27.57
N SER A 1037 24.69 -2.07 26.53
CA SER A 1037 23.99 -0.77 26.43
C SER A 1037 22.83 -0.76 27.43
N MET A 1038 22.58 0.38 28.09
CA MET A 1038 21.45 0.53 29.03
C MET A 1038 20.09 0.40 28.35
N PHE A 1039 20.05 0.58 27.04
CA PHE A 1039 18.90 0.28 26.20
C PHE A 1039 19.26 -0.85 25.25
N SER A 1040 18.49 -1.94 25.28
CA SER A 1040 18.67 -3.09 24.40
C SER A 1040 18.70 -2.64 22.94
N PRO A 1041 19.80 -2.89 22.18
CA PRO A 1041 19.88 -2.51 20.77
C PRO A 1041 18.79 -3.18 19.92
N GLU A 1042 18.46 -4.43 20.24
CA GLU A 1042 17.42 -5.20 19.56
C GLU A 1042 16.01 -4.75 19.95
N ARG A 1043 15.73 -4.63 21.26
CA ARG A 1043 14.35 -4.47 21.77
C ARG A 1043 13.94 -3.02 22.01
N GLY A 1044 14.89 -2.08 22.07
CA GLY A 1044 14.59 -0.67 22.35
C GLY A 1044 13.98 -0.45 23.73
N GLN A 1045 14.32 -1.28 24.72
CA GLN A 1045 13.85 -1.18 26.10
C GLN A 1045 15.02 -0.97 27.05
N VAL A 1046 14.79 -0.19 28.11
CA VAL A 1046 15.75 -0.04 29.21
C VAL A 1046 15.94 -1.39 29.88
N VAL A 1047 17.19 -1.75 30.22
CA VAL A 1047 17.50 -2.99 30.93
C VAL A 1047 17.55 -2.73 32.44
N PHE A 1048 17.40 -3.77 33.28
CA PHE A 1048 17.49 -3.59 34.74
C PHE A 1048 18.89 -3.09 35.13
N VAL A 1049 19.93 -3.85 34.78
CA VAL A 1049 21.33 -3.45 34.96
C VAL A 1049 22.11 -3.79 33.70
N PRO A 1050 22.94 -2.90 33.14
CA PRO A 1050 23.65 -3.14 31.87
C PRO A 1050 24.87 -4.06 32.04
N ILE A 1051 24.77 -5.09 32.89
CA ILE A 1051 25.86 -6.02 33.22
C ILE A 1051 25.33 -7.46 33.24
N GLY A 1052 25.93 -8.33 32.44
CA GLY A 1052 25.65 -9.77 32.42
C GLY A 1052 24.17 -10.09 32.21
N ASP A 1053 23.68 -11.12 32.90
CA ASP A 1053 22.30 -11.61 32.77
C ASP A 1053 21.24 -10.57 33.19
N ALA A 1054 21.62 -9.60 34.02
CA ALA A 1054 20.73 -8.51 34.42
C ALA A 1054 20.40 -7.53 33.28
N ALA A 1055 21.10 -7.64 32.14
CA ALA A 1055 20.75 -6.94 30.91
C ALA A 1055 19.63 -7.65 30.11
N GLY A 1056 19.24 -8.86 30.52
CA GLY A 1056 18.25 -9.70 29.84
C GLY A 1056 16.79 -9.43 30.21
N PHE A 1057 16.54 -8.63 31.24
CA PHE A 1057 15.21 -8.24 31.70
C PHE A 1057 15.17 -6.76 32.10
N THR A 1058 14.00 -6.28 32.53
CA THR A 1058 13.80 -4.87 32.88
C THR A 1058 13.04 -4.70 34.20
N ASP A 1059 12.90 -3.45 34.62
CA ASP A 1059 12.07 -3.01 35.72
C ASP A 1059 11.04 -2.02 35.15
N PRO A 1060 9.72 -2.25 35.28
CA PRO A 1060 8.69 -1.34 34.77
C PRO A 1060 8.84 0.10 35.27
N SER A 1061 9.42 0.31 36.45
CA SER A 1061 9.70 1.62 37.03
C SER A 1061 10.87 2.36 36.37
N TYR A 1062 11.69 1.68 35.56
CA TYR A 1062 12.81 2.30 34.84
C TYR A 1062 12.38 2.87 33.48
N HIS A 1063 11.20 2.46 32.99
CA HIS A 1063 10.60 3.01 31.79
C HIS A 1063 10.13 4.45 32.04
N LEU A 1064 10.82 5.40 31.41
CA LEU A 1064 10.62 6.85 31.60
C LEU A 1064 10.31 7.54 30.25
N PRO A 1065 9.21 7.18 29.53
CA PRO A 1065 8.92 7.73 28.21
C PRO A 1065 8.77 9.26 28.20
N ALA A 1066 8.39 9.86 29.34
CA ALA A 1066 8.39 11.31 29.51
C ALA A 1066 9.78 11.94 29.28
N PHE A 1067 10.83 11.26 29.76
CA PHE A 1067 12.21 11.68 29.59
C PHE A 1067 12.72 11.32 28.20
N TYR A 1068 12.37 10.14 27.70
CA TYR A 1068 12.82 9.69 26.37
C TYR A 1068 12.30 10.60 25.26
N ASP A 1069 11.07 11.12 25.37
CA ASP A 1069 10.53 12.12 24.42
C ASP A 1069 11.27 13.47 24.52
N LEU A 1070 11.73 13.86 25.72
CA LEU A 1070 12.61 15.02 25.89
C LEU A 1070 13.98 14.76 25.23
N TRP A 1071 14.56 13.57 25.42
CA TRP A 1071 15.83 13.19 24.80
C TRP A 1071 15.71 13.11 23.28
N ALA A 1072 14.59 12.60 22.75
CA ALA A 1072 14.29 12.58 21.33
C ALA A 1072 14.29 13.97 20.68
N ARG A 1073 14.02 15.02 21.47
CA ARG A 1073 14.05 16.42 21.01
C ARG A 1073 15.42 17.07 21.18
N ARG A 1074 16.22 16.60 22.14
CA ARG A 1074 17.45 17.24 22.60
C ARG A 1074 18.73 16.50 22.20
N ALA A 1075 18.66 15.24 21.78
CA ALA A 1075 19.84 14.47 21.41
C ALA A 1075 20.56 15.12 20.21
N ALA A 1076 21.89 15.18 20.26
CA ALA A 1076 22.70 15.88 19.28
C ALA A 1076 22.59 15.24 17.87
N LYS A 1077 22.60 13.91 17.80
CA LYS A 1077 22.55 13.16 16.53
C LYS A 1077 21.10 12.93 16.09
N ALA A 1078 20.83 13.12 14.79
CA ALA A 1078 19.48 12.96 14.24
C ALA A 1078 18.96 11.51 14.30
N GLU A 1079 19.87 10.54 14.19
CA GLU A 1079 19.57 9.12 14.36
C GLU A 1079 19.16 8.78 15.79
N ASP A 1080 19.89 9.29 16.79
CA ASP A 1080 19.56 9.08 18.20
C ASP A 1080 18.23 9.74 18.57
N ARG A 1081 17.93 10.92 18.01
CA ARG A 1081 16.63 11.57 18.18
C ARG A 1081 15.48 10.66 17.74
N ARG A 1082 15.63 9.97 16.60
CA ARG A 1082 14.63 9.01 16.13
C ARG A 1082 14.56 7.79 17.03
N ARG A 1083 15.71 7.24 17.44
CA ARG A 1083 15.77 6.06 18.30
C ARG A 1083 15.15 6.31 19.67
N TRP A 1084 15.39 7.48 20.28
CA TRP A 1084 14.75 7.85 21.54
C TRP A 1084 13.23 8.03 21.43
N ALA A 1085 12.73 8.53 20.29
CA ALA A 1085 11.30 8.62 20.05
C ALA A 1085 10.65 7.22 19.98
N GLU A 1086 11.31 6.27 19.31
CA GLU A 1086 10.88 4.87 19.24
C GLU A 1086 10.89 4.20 20.63
N ILE A 1087 11.96 4.36 21.40
CA ILE A 1087 12.09 3.84 22.77
C ILE A 1087 10.98 4.40 23.69
N ALA A 1088 10.58 5.66 23.49
CA ALA A 1088 9.44 6.27 24.20
C ALA A 1088 8.13 5.54 23.88
N ASP A 1089 7.85 5.25 22.61
CA ASP A 1089 6.64 4.56 22.19
C ASP A 1089 6.60 3.09 22.67
N ILE A 1090 7.74 2.40 22.61
CA ILE A 1090 7.87 1.04 23.15
C ILE A 1090 7.54 1.02 24.65
N SER A 1091 8.09 1.96 25.41
CA SER A 1091 7.87 2.07 26.86
C SER A 1091 6.41 2.39 27.22
N ARG A 1092 5.71 3.17 26.39
CA ARG A 1092 4.27 3.45 26.58
C ARG A 1092 3.43 2.19 26.44
N ALA A 1093 3.70 1.39 25.41
CA ALA A 1093 3.03 0.11 25.21
C ALA A 1093 3.35 -0.87 26.36
N TYR A 1094 4.61 -0.86 26.81
CA TYR A 1094 5.09 -1.76 27.87
C TYR A 1094 4.32 -1.63 29.18
N PHE A 1095 3.95 -0.41 29.61
CA PHE A 1095 3.16 -0.22 30.84
C PHE A 1095 1.86 -1.02 30.85
N SER A 1096 1.17 -1.13 29.71
CA SER A 1096 -0.06 -1.91 29.63
C SER A 1096 0.20 -3.42 29.63
N ALA A 1097 1.35 -3.86 29.15
CA ALA A 1097 1.76 -5.26 29.15
C ALA A 1097 2.17 -5.73 30.55
N ALA A 1098 2.91 -4.90 31.30
CA ALA A 1098 3.39 -5.24 32.64
C ALA A 1098 2.33 -5.10 33.74
N ALA A 1099 1.28 -4.30 33.53
CA ALA A 1099 0.25 -4.04 34.53
C ALA A 1099 -0.77 -5.18 34.62
N HIS A 1100 -1.05 -5.66 35.83
CA HIS A 1100 -2.06 -6.68 36.05
C HIS A 1100 -3.46 -6.19 35.62
N PRO A 1101 -4.24 -6.97 34.85
CA PRO A 1101 -5.43 -6.47 34.16
C PRO A 1101 -6.54 -5.93 35.06
N LYS A 1102 -6.61 -6.40 36.32
CA LYS A 1102 -7.64 -5.99 37.31
C LYS A 1102 -7.17 -4.87 38.23
N THR A 1103 -5.98 -5.02 38.81
CA THR A 1103 -5.44 -4.14 39.86
C THR A 1103 -4.55 -3.03 39.30
N ALA A 1104 -4.04 -3.21 38.08
CA ALA A 1104 -2.97 -2.42 37.47
C ALA A 1104 -1.66 -2.36 38.29
N LEU A 1105 -1.48 -3.25 39.27
CA LEU A 1105 -0.20 -3.44 39.95
C LEU A 1105 0.81 -4.01 38.94
N THR A 1106 2.04 -3.51 38.99
CA THR A 1106 3.19 -3.96 38.20
C THR A 1106 4.21 -4.64 39.11
N PRO A 1107 5.00 -5.60 38.62
CA PRO A 1107 6.10 -6.16 39.41
C PRO A 1107 7.26 -5.16 39.55
N ASP A 1108 8.18 -5.40 40.49
CA ASP A 1108 9.50 -4.75 40.48
C ASP A 1108 10.27 -5.19 39.21
N TYR A 1109 10.45 -6.50 39.01
CA TYR A 1109 11.19 -7.03 37.85
C TYR A 1109 10.25 -7.71 36.86
N ALA A 1110 10.48 -7.45 35.57
CA ALA A 1110 9.69 -8.02 34.49
C ALA A 1110 10.54 -8.34 33.26
N GLU A 1111 10.09 -9.34 32.52
CA GLU A 1111 10.57 -9.64 31.19
C GLU A 1111 10.22 -8.49 30.22
N PHE A 1112 10.94 -8.39 29.11
CA PHE A 1112 10.65 -7.39 28.06
C PHE A 1112 9.28 -7.52 27.39
N ASP A 1113 8.55 -8.62 27.65
CA ASP A 1113 7.16 -8.83 27.21
C ASP A 1113 6.10 -8.45 28.28
N GLY A 1114 6.54 -8.01 29.46
CA GLY A 1114 5.69 -7.57 30.57
C GLY A 1114 5.36 -8.67 31.59
N ARG A 1115 5.78 -9.93 31.37
CA ARG A 1115 5.59 -10.97 32.38
C ARG A 1115 6.49 -10.71 33.61
N PRO A 1116 6.02 -10.99 34.84
CA PRO A 1116 6.86 -10.85 36.03
C PRO A 1116 8.09 -11.76 35.97
N HIS A 1117 9.26 -11.19 36.24
CA HIS A 1117 10.52 -11.91 36.31
C HIS A 1117 10.71 -12.44 37.73
N ARG A 1118 10.81 -13.77 37.87
CA ARG A 1118 10.90 -14.41 39.19
C ARG A 1118 12.30 -14.31 39.74
N HIS A 1119 12.47 -13.46 40.74
CA HIS A 1119 13.76 -13.27 41.41
C HIS A 1119 13.51 -12.80 42.84
N GLU A 1120 13.67 -13.71 43.81
CA GLU A 1120 13.62 -13.38 45.25
C GLU A 1120 12.39 -12.56 45.70
N GLY A 1121 11.24 -12.70 44.99
CA GLY A 1121 10.00 -12.00 45.29
C GLY A 1121 9.81 -10.68 44.53
N HIS A 1122 10.76 -10.26 43.69
CA HIS A 1122 10.63 -9.08 42.83
C HIS A 1122 9.63 -9.26 41.68
N GLU A 1123 9.04 -10.46 41.51
CA GLU A 1123 7.85 -10.67 40.67
C GLU A 1123 6.56 -10.05 41.25
N ASP A 1124 6.60 -9.52 42.47
CA ASP A 1124 5.49 -8.87 43.17
C ASP A 1124 5.56 -7.33 43.07
N PHE A 1125 4.47 -6.65 43.44
CA PHE A 1125 4.44 -5.18 43.57
C PHE A 1125 5.12 -4.77 44.87
N ARG A 1126 6.32 -4.19 44.76
CA ARG A 1126 7.10 -3.72 45.91
C ARG A 1126 7.65 -2.32 45.64
N TYR A 1127 8.78 -1.99 46.28
CA TYR A 1127 9.27 -0.63 46.39
C TYR A 1127 9.49 0.00 45.02
N ASP A 1128 10.18 -0.66 44.09
CA ASP A 1128 10.48 -0.07 42.78
C ASP A 1128 9.22 0.16 41.95
N ALA A 1129 8.29 -0.79 42.00
CA ALA A 1129 6.99 -0.72 41.33
C ALA A 1129 6.14 0.51 41.73
N PHE A 1130 6.41 1.15 42.89
CA PHE A 1130 5.69 2.37 43.29
C PHE A 1130 5.82 3.49 42.25
N ARG A 1131 6.95 3.57 41.54
CA ARG A 1131 7.23 4.66 40.59
C ARG A 1131 6.64 4.39 39.20
N THR A 1132 6.26 3.16 38.87
CA THR A 1132 5.71 2.85 37.54
C THR A 1132 4.48 3.69 37.24
N ALA A 1133 3.60 3.86 38.24
CA ALA A 1133 2.41 4.69 38.11
C ALA A 1133 2.70 6.19 38.02
N VAL A 1134 3.79 6.64 38.66
CA VAL A 1134 4.31 8.01 38.52
C VAL A 1134 4.71 8.23 37.06
N ASN A 1135 5.49 7.32 36.48
CA ASN A 1135 6.08 7.50 35.16
C ASN A 1135 5.05 7.57 34.01
N TRP A 1136 4.05 6.67 33.98
CA TRP A 1136 3.00 6.76 32.96
C TRP A 1136 2.14 8.01 33.13
N SER A 1137 2.01 8.50 34.36
CA SER A 1137 1.19 9.67 34.67
C SER A 1137 1.88 10.95 34.23
N VAL A 1138 3.17 11.05 34.49
CA VAL A 1138 4.00 12.16 34.04
C VAL A 1138 4.08 12.19 32.51
N ASP A 1139 4.28 11.04 31.84
CA ASP A 1139 4.30 10.98 30.37
C ASP A 1139 3.00 11.48 29.75
N GLN A 1140 1.87 10.98 30.25
CA GLN A 1140 0.57 11.40 29.76
C GLN A 1140 0.30 12.89 30.05
N VAL A 1141 0.64 13.39 31.24
CA VAL A 1141 0.47 14.81 31.59
C VAL A 1141 1.38 15.71 30.75
N TRP A 1142 2.63 15.33 30.52
CA TRP A 1142 3.60 16.15 29.80
C TRP A 1142 3.36 16.16 28.30
N TRP A 1143 3.03 15.01 27.71
CA TRP A 1143 3.05 14.84 26.26
C TRP A 1143 1.68 14.54 25.65
N ASP A 1144 0.71 14.08 26.43
CA ASP A 1144 -0.60 13.57 25.94
C ASP A 1144 -0.44 12.47 24.88
N LYS A 1145 0.48 11.52 25.13
CA LYS A 1145 0.82 10.44 24.18
C LYS A 1145 0.55 9.03 24.68
N ASN A 1146 0.07 8.87 25.91
CA ASN A 1146 -0.28 7.59 26.52
C ASN A 1146 -1.73 7.59 27.05
N PRO A 1147 -2.74 7.58 26.18
CA PRO A 1147 -4.14 7.63 26.59
C PRO A 1147 -4.57 6.43 27.46
N ALA A 1148 -3.85 5.30 27.38
CA ALA A 1148 -4.10 4.12 28.20
C ALA A 1148 -3.78 4.36 29.70
N ALA A 1149 -2.86 5.29 30.01
CA ALA A 1149 -2.42 5.60 31.37
C ALA A 1149 -3.57 6.02 32.31
N ALA A 1150 -4.59 6.72 31.77
CA ALA A 1150 -5.77 7.10 32.56
C ALA A 1150 -6.60 5.86 32.99
N GLY A 1151 -6.68 4.85 32.12
CA GLY A 1151 -7.30 3.57 32.43
C GLY A 1151 -6.53 2.79 33.50
N LEU A 1152 -5.19 2.75 33.39
CA LEU A 1152 -4.31 2.11 34.37
C LEU A 1152 -4.40 2.79 35.74
N SER A 1153 -4.31 4.13 35.77
CA SER A 1153 -4.41 4.92 37.00
C SER A 1153 -5.76 4.74 37.70
N ARG A 1154 -6.87 4.70 36.94
CA ARG A 1154 -8.21 4.44 37.50
C ARG A 1154 -8.30 3.05 38.14
N LYS A 1155 -7.70 2.02 37.53
CA LYS A 1155 -7.67 0.66 38.11
C LYS A 1155 -6.82 0.59 39.37
N LEU A 1156 -5.61 1.14 39.34
CA LEU A 1156 -4.68 1.17 40.47
C LEU A 1156 -5.27 1.91 41.66
N LEU A 1157 -5.76 3.12 41.43
CA LEU A 1157 -6.38 3.93 42.48
C LEU A 1157 -7.71 3.35 42.93
N GLY A 1158 -8.48 2.72 42.04
CA GLY A 1158 -9.68 1.96 42.41
C GLY A 1158 -9.37 0.79 43.33
N PHE A 1159 -8.29 0.05 43.07
CA PHE A 1159 -7.80 -1.04 43.91
C PHE A 1159 -7.40 -0.54 45.31
N PHE A 1160 -6.56 0.48 45.41
CA PHE A 1160 -6.25 1.07 46.72
C PHE A 1160 -7.49 1.70 47.36
N ALA A 1161 -8.52 2.04 46.57
CA ALA A 1161 -9.76 2.60 47.08
C ALA A 1161 -10.76 1.63 47.68
N SER A 1162 -10.73 0.37 47.27
CA SER A 1162 -11.53 -0.67 47.87
C SER A 1162 -10.99 -1.13 49.24
N HIS A 1163 -9.74 -0.78 49.60
CA HIS A 1163 -9.18 -1.09 50.91
C HIS A 1163 -9.74 -0.12 51.96
N GLY A 1164 -10.74 -0.60 52.72
CA GLY A 1164 -11.50 0.20 53.69
C GLY A 1164 -10.76 0.57 54.99
N ALA A 1165 -9.59 0.01 55.26
CA ALA A 1165 -8.76 0.35 56.42
C ALA A 1165 -7.61 1.27 56.00
N LYS A 1166 -7.49 2.44 56.66
CA LYS A 1166 -6.31 3.31 56.58
C LYS A 1166 -5.43 3.11 57.82
N PRO A 1167 -4.10 3.06 57.67
CA PRO A 1167 -3.37 3.07 56.40
C PRO A 1167 -3.30 1.66 55.77
N TYR A 1168 -3.16 1.56 54.44
CA TYR A 1168 -3.17 0.29 53.70
C TYR A 1168 -1.74 -0.30 53.54
N PRO A 1169 -1.61 -1.64 53.41
CA PRO A 1169 -0.33 -2.31 53.14
C PRO A 1169 0.40 -1.74 51.93
N HIS A 1170 1.72 -1.89 51.86
CA HIS A 1170 2.51 -1.38 50.73
C HIS A 1170 3.14 -2.45 49.85
N LEU A 1171 3.10 -3.73 50.23
CA LEU A 1171 3.59 -4.84 49.41
C LEU A 1171 2.44 -5.76 49.03
N TYR A 1172 2.35 -6.14 47.75
CA TYR A 1172 1.27 -6.98 47.24
C TYR A 1172 1.76 -7.96 46.19
N ARG A 1173 1.17 -9.16 46.15
CA ARG A 1173 1.11 -9.92 44.90
C ARG A 1173 0.31 -9.12 43.87
N LEU A 1174 0.60 -9.32 42.59
CA LEU A 1174 -0.06 -8.55 41.53
C LEU A 1174 -1.59 -8.73 41.47
N ASP A 1175 -2.11 -9.84 41.99
CA ASP A 1175 -3.54 -10.10 42.13
C ASP A 1175 -4.23 -9.27 43.22
N GLY A 1176 -3.46 -8.57 44.04
CA GLY A 1176 -3.93 -7.73 45.14
C GLY A 1176 -3.81 -8.37 46.53
N THR A 1177 -3.22 -9.55 46.67
CA THR A 1177 -2.99 -10.18 47.98
C THR A 1177 -1.88 -9.43 48.75
N PRO A 1178 -2.16 -8.90 49.96
CA PRO A 1178 -1.15 -8.18 50.73
C PRO A 1178 -0.03 -9.13 51.21
N LEU A 1179 1.21 -8.63 51.17
CA LEU A 1179 2.41 -9.34 51.63
C LEU A 1179 2.93 -8.80 52.97
N ASN A 1180 2.42 -7.66 53.42
CA ASN A 1180 2.65 -7.08 54.73
C ASN A 1180 1.39 -6.37 55.25
N ASP A 1181 1.48 -5.77 56.43
CA ASP A 1181 0.46 -4.93 57.06
C ASP A 1181 0.94 -3.50 57.33
N GLU A 1182 2.17 -3.17 56.94
CA GLU A 1182 2.78 -1.87 57.15
C GLU A 1182 2.40 -0.85 56.06
N PRO A 1183 2.25 0.44 56.38
CA PRO A 1183 2.05 1.48 55.39
C PRO A 1183 3.37 2.08 54.88
N SER A 1184 3.35 2.63 53.66
CA SER A 1184 4.47 3.41 53.12
C SER A 1184 4.01 4.78 52.65
N SER A 1185 4.65 5.82 53.18
CA SER A 1185 4.40 7.20 52.72
C SER A 1185 4.93 7.46 51.31
N GLY A 1186 5.89 6.68 50.82
CA GLY A 1186 6.32 6.68 49.42
C GLY A 1186 5.22 6.18 48.49
N LEU A 1187 4.50 5.11 48.84
CA LEU A 1187 3.36 4.62 48.07
C LEU A 1187 2.19 5.61 48.08
N ILE A 1188 1.92 6.26 49.23
CA ILE A 1188 0.94 7.35 49.31
C ILE A 1188 1.29 8.47 48.32
N ALA A 1189 2.55 8.88 48.30
CA ALA A 1189 3.05 9.90 47.38
C ALA A 1189 2.90 9.50 45.91
N SER A 1190 3.31 8.29 45.53
CA SER A 1190 3.18 7.80 44.16
C SER A 1190 1.72 7.70 43.68
N ASN A 1191 0.82 7.21 44.53
CA ASN A 1191 -0.60 7.14 44.21
C ASN A 1191 -1.23 8.52 43.98
N ALA A 1192 -0.78 9.53 44.72
CA ALA A 1192 -1.23 10.91 44.50
C ALA A 1192 -0.75 11.48 43.15
N VAL A 1193 0.41 11.05 42.62
CA VAL A 1193 0.81 11.42 41.25
C VAL A 1193 -0.05 10.72 40.21
N ALA A 1194 -0.37 9.43 40.40
CA ALA A 1194 -1.31 8.71 39.54
C ALA A 1194 -2.70 9.37 39.48
N ALA A 1195 -3.08 10.11 40.54
CA ALA A 1195 -4.33 10.84 40.60
C ALA A 1195 -4.42 12.01 39.60
N LEU A 1196 -3.30 12.42 38.97
CA LEU A 1196 -3.28 13.39 37.88
C LEU A 1196 -4.12 12.97 36.66
N LEU A 1197 -4.42 11.68 36.52
CA LEU A 1197 -5.12 11.13 35.35
C LEU A 1197 -6.55 10.65 35.64
N VAL A 1198 -7.05 10.85 36.86
CA VAL A 1198 -8.41 10.45 37.24
C VAL A 1198 -9.28 11.67 37.57
N ASP A 1199 -10.59 11.43 37.68
CA ASP A 1199 -11.54 12.47 38.07
C ASP A 1199 -11.32 12.94 39.51
N LYS A 1200 -11.85 14.12 39.82
CA LYS A 1200 -11.70 14.76 41.14
C LYS A 1200 -12.17 13.86 42.29
N ALA A 1201 -13.26 13.09 42.10
CA ALA A 1201 -13.83 12.29 43.16
C ALA A 1201 -12.90 11.13 43.57
N LEU A 1202 -12.28 10.45 42.60
CA LEU A 1202 -11.28 9.42 42.90
C LEU A 1202 -9.95 10.03 43.38
N ALA A 1203 -9.55 11.19 42.83
CA ALA A 1203 -8.29 11.85 43.17
C ALA A 1203 -8.26 12.42 44.60
N GLU A 1204 -9.39 12.93 45.09
CA GLU A 1204 -9.48 13.75 46.31
C GLU A 1204 -8.78 13.12 47.52
N ARG A 1205 -9.06 11.84 47.78
CA ARG A 1205 -8.50 11.14 48.94
C ARG A 1205 -6.98 11.01 48.90
N PHE A 1206 -6.40 10.71 47.73
CA PHE A 1206 -4.97 10.46 47.60
C PHE A 1206 -4.19 11.76 47.65
N VAL A 1207 -4.74 12.82 47.06
CA VAL A 1207 -4.17 14.17 47.12
C VAL A 1207 -4.20 14.72 48.55
N ASN A 1208 -5.31 14.51 49.27
CA ASN A 1208 -5.42 14.88 50.69
C ASN A 1208 -4.45 14.08 51.57
N ASP A 1209 -4.31 12.77 51.32
CA ASP A 1209 -3.37 11.93 52.07
C ASP A 1209 -1.92 12.40 51.86
N LEU A 1210 -1.52 12.73 50.63
CA LEU A 1210 -0.20 13.30 50.36
C LEU A 1210 0.00 14.67 51.03
N TRP A 1211 -1.00 15.56 50.99
CA TRP A 1211 -0.90 16.89 51.62
C TRP A 1211 -0.73 16.81 53.14
N ALA A 1212 -1.34 15.82 53.78
CA ALA A 1212 -1.24 15.58 55.22
C ALA A 1212 0.13 15.04 55.66
N LEU A 1213 0.97 14.56 54.74
CA LEU A 1213 2.32 14.09 55.08
C LEU A 1213 3.21 15.28 55.44
N GLU A 1214 4.05 15.08 56.45
CA GLU A 1214 5.17 15.97 56.77
C GLU A 1214 6.49 15.35 56.30
N PRO A 1215 7.54 16.16 56.06
CA PRO A 1215 8.86 15.65 55.73
C PRO A 1215 9.30 14.57 56.74
N PRO A 1216 9.63 13.35 56.29
CA PRO A 1216 9.88 12.25 57.21
C PRO A 1216 11.22 12.43 57.95
N SER A 1217 11.28 11.93 59.18
CA SER A 1217 12.52 11.72 59.95
C SER A 1217 12.79 10.22 60.15
N GLY A 1218 13.98 9.84 60.62
CA GLY A 1218 14.33 8.43 60.83
C GLY A 1218 14.87 7.72 59.57
N PRO A 1219 15.04 6.38 59.60
CA PRO A 1219 15.85 5.65 58.60
C PRO A 1219 15.28 5.70 57.17
N TRP A 1220 13.96 5.78 57.02
CA TRP A 1220 13.28 5.74 55.71
C TRP A 1220 13.14 7.10 55.04
N ARG A 1221 13.68 8.18 55.63
CA ARG A 1221 13.55 9.55 55.11
C ARG A 1221 14.24 9.78 53.77
N TYR A 1222 15.21 8.93 53.41
CA TYR A 1222 15.82 8.91 52.08
C TYR A 1222 14.76 8.57 51.01
N TYR A 1223 14.27 7.34 51.01
CA TYR A 1223 13.38 6.85 49.96
C TYR A 1223 12.02 7.56 49.99
N ASN A 1224 11.36 7.53 51.15
CA ASN A 1224 10.04 8.14 51.30
C ASN A 1224 10.07 9.66 51.16
N GLY A 1225 11.11 10.32 51.69
CA GLY A 1225 11.21 11.78 51.64
C GLY A 1225 11.43 12.32 50.23
N LEU A 1226 12.31 11.68 49.45
CA LEU A 1226 12.55 12.07 48.06
C LEU A 1226 11.31 11.85 47.17
N LEU A 1227 10.61 10.72 47.33
CA LEU A 1227 9.36 10.45 46.59
C LEU A 1227 8.25 11.44 46.99
N GLN A 1228 8.07 11.73 48.28
CA GLN A 1228 7.10 12.72 48.74
C GLN A 1228 7.38 14.11 48.14
N PHE A 1229 8.64 14.55 48.14
CA PHE A 1229 9.00 15.87 47.61
C PHE A 1229 8.74 15.94 46.10
N MET A 1230 9.16 14.94 45.33
CA MET A 1230 8.87 14.88 43.89
C MET A 1230 7.38 14.81 43.60
N ALA A 1231 6.62 13.98 44.32
CA ALA A 1231 5.17 13.90 44.18
C ALA A 1231 4.50 15.26 44.46
N MET A 1232 4.99 16.01 45.45
CA MET A 1232 4.48 17.34 45.77
C MET A 1232 4.75 18.35 44.66
N LEU A 1233 5.91 18.26 43.99
CA LEU A 1233 6.18 19.04 42.78
C LEU A 1233 5.25 18.64 41.63
N HIS A 1234 4.95 17.35 41.46
CA HIS A 1234 4.04 16.87 40.40
C HIS A 1234 2.60 17.36 40.61
N VAL A 1235 1.99 17.10 41.77
CA VAL A 1235 0.57 17.41 42.00
C VAL A 1235 0.29 18.92 42.09
N THR A 1236 1.31 19.74 42.29
CA THR A 1236 1.22 21.20 42.31
C THR A 1236 1.58 21.86 40.97
N GLY A 1237 1.91 21.07 39.95
CA GLY A 1237 2.29 21.57 38.61
C GLY A 1237 3.66 22.27 38.58
N ARG A 1238 4.52 22.01 39.57
CA ARG A 1238 5.87 22.59 39.70
C ARG A 1238 6.98 21.66 39.19
N PHE A 1239 6.67 20.39 38.92
CA PHE A 1239 7.57 19.47 38.21
C PHE A 1239 7.39 19.62 36.69
N ARG A 1240 8.33 20.29 36.03
CA ARG A 1240 8.21 20.72 34.63
C ARG A 1240 9.30 20.14 33.73
N ALA A 1241 8.96 19.93 32.46
CA ALA A 1241 9.94 19.74 31.39
C ALA A 1241 10.48 21.12 30.98
N TRP A 1242 11.70 21.43 31.42
CA TRP A 1242 12.40 22.68 31.12
C TRP A 1242 13.20 22.62 29.81
#